data_AF-A0AAV7YV55-F1
#
_entry.id   AF-A0AAV7YV55-F1
#
_cell.length_a   1.000
_cell.length_b   1.000
_cell.length_c   1.000
_cell.angle_alpha   90.00
_cell.angle_beta   90.00
_cell.angle_gamma   90.00
#
_symmetry.space_group_name_H-M   'P 1'
#
loop_
_entity.id
_entity.type
_entity.pdbx_description
1 polymer ?
#
loop_
_entity_poly.entity_id
_entity_poly.type
_entity_poly.pdbx_seq_one_letter_code
_entity_poly.pdbx_strand_id
1 'polypeptide(L)'
;MATIFQKILDVNQELAGYENKVLFNKQQCLRIMDRIDFIVKNLKQLKKELLNEQEKLLKDLLRQINRAESLILQHIKEETWINTIAKLTINQEIFQKQNKLLQKRALNFEFKIEGEWGTLPEDQKDENFDYIFIKKYVENILENSESFQEFFKKYKSFNPNETIELEDLKEDIQSELQDIEDLRPKDNFENVLKVFSNTEIMLNKFLFSDGLASWYLGTFKETKVIIKQLIQKKGNNKKILEKNKKEAITLTSLNHPNIIKCIGIVLEPKFSIIIQIEDGGLLFNYLNSQKSNLPLSLCLDIASKIANSMYYLHTNNIFHGFLNSKGVILIEKDSKIIPININFGMTDFDYDPLEMSNSEYILPYLAPEVLRMENISYSADIYSFGILLFELITKKEIYPNISNYEIIRKHFLMSKDQDENEIEKENNEEQEEEEEEGEEQEKEKKKSTTENLPFRPCFPTSINNNIKQLISDCWTEDPESRPSFRIIYRRINEIIDELKKTKKEIFQEAINQEKIKEHFFTQSENITLQKKQEQNNRGLLNKNQISFSNLISTKSNVTLPSKPKYGGNLITVGKGKECETIGQALVKARYGDRIDIEPGIYFEQLIINTNEIEIVGLQNENNGVIIEYTKGSVLSFQSKSGSVSNITFRKRGAQHFAVEIISGNLEMHNCDISGDGAACLGISRCADPVITNCFIHHGNVGCALFNKAKGNFDNCSFFVNKFQGICITGNSNPIIENSTIFWNKDSGIQIRDKSKGTIRNCDIFYNELNGVETTQLSSPRFENCKIYENQQNGFAFFKANRPVLLKNIIYSNNKSGISCNNSAPIVKMNQIYLNKETGIFLYKKSTGEFNGNKIYKNKLSGVQIQNNSDPIFDSNSIYENFGSGFIARSNSLGNIQNNKIHHNNKRGIDVESGSDTKFLQNSITENDGGGVLVCVSGKGQFTQNKIDTNKVFQFRIMKKCFPVLKNNDIPKGVQNDNNK
;
A
#
# COMPACT_ATOMS: atom_id res chain seq x y z
N MET A 1 26.56 36.94 34.60
CA MET A 1 26.07 36.58 33.26
C MET A 1 26.54 35.21 32.76
N ALA A 2 27.83 34.90 32.74
CA ALA A 2 28.34 33.60 32.25
C ALA A 2 27.66 32.39 32.92
N THR A 3 27.41 32.44 34.22
CA THR A 3 26.68 31.39 34.97
C THR A 3 25.22 31.24 34.54
N ILE A 4 24.53 32.33 34.18
CA ILE A 4 23.12 32.30 33.73
C ILE A 4 23.05 31.73 32.30
N PHE A 5 24.00 32.12 31.46
CA PHE A 5 24.13 31.57 30.11
C PHE A 5 24.42 30.07 30.14
N GLN A 6 25.32 29.62 31.01
CA GLN A 6 25.59 28.19 31.17
C GLN A 6 24.34 27.42 31.59
N LYS A 7 23.55 27.93 32.55
CA LYS A 7 22.26 27.31 32.93
C LYS A 7 21.26 27.22 31.77
N ILE A 8 21.22 28.20 30.87
CA ILE A 8 20.38 28.14 29.67
C ILE A 8 20.86 27.01 28.73
N LEU A 9 22.18 26.83 28.60
CA LEU A 9 22.74 25.74 27.80
C LEU A 9 22.43 24.36 28.37
N ASP A 10 22.53 24.23 29.69
CA ASP A 10 22.30 22.98 30.40
C ASP A 10 20.82 22.55 30.24
N VAL A 11 19.87 23.45 30.47
CA VAL A 11 18.42 23.19 30.26
C VAL A 11 18.10 22.82 28.81
N ASN A 12 18.74 23.50 27.84
CA ASN A 12 18.54 23.18 26.43
C ASN A 12 19.08 21.79 26.04
N GLN A 13 20.18 21.34 26.66
CA GLN A 13 20.68 19.98 26.48
C GLN A 13 19.77 18.94 27.11
N GLU A 14 19.20 19.21 28.29
CA GLU A 14 18.24 18.33 28.94
C GLU A 14 16.96 18.17 28.09
N LEU A 15 16.43 19.28 27.55
CA LEU A 15 15.26 19.28 26.66
C LEU A 15 15.46 18.40 25.41
N ALA A 16 16.65 18.41 24.80
CA ALA A 16 16.96 17.55 23.66
C ALA A 16 16.90 16.05 24.00
N GLY A 17 17.16 15.68 25.26
CA GLY A 17 17.04 14.30 25.76
C GLY A 17 15.59 13.83 25.99
N TYR A 18 14.62 14.75 25.93
CA TYR A 18 13.21 14.46 26.17
C TYR A 18 12.42 14.17 24.89
N GLU A 19 12.96 14.43 23.71
CA GLU A 19 12.25 14.38 22.42
C GLU A 19 11.56 13.02 22.13
N ASN A 20 12.25 11.92 22.46
CA ASN A 20 11.72 10.56 22.27
C ASN A 20 10.84 10.08 23.44
N LYS A 21 10.75 10.86 24.52
CA LYS A 21 9.98 10.55 25.72
C LYS A 21 8.64 11.29 25.78
N VAL A 22 8.41 12.26 24.89
CA VAL A 22 7.12 12.97 24.80
C VAL A 22 6.13 12.10 24.03
N LEU A 23 5.11 11.61 24.74
CA LEU A 23 4.07 10.75 24.20
C LEU A 23 2.85 11.55 23.67
N PHE A 24 2.51 12.68 24.31
CA PHE A 24 1.32 13.49 24.01
C PHE A 24 1.66 14.97 23.75
N ASN A 25 0.85 15.67 22.93
CA ASN A 25 1.15 17.02 22.44
C ASN A 25 2.59 17.16 21.90
N LYS A 26 3.11 16.06 21.32
CA LYS A 26 4.49 15.91 20.90
C LYS A 26 4.92 17.06 20.00
N GLN A 27 4.05 17.48 19.08
CA GLN A 27 4.33 18.60 18.18
C GLN A 27 4.44 19.95 18.90
N GLN A 28 3.56 20.28 19.85
CA GLN A 28 3.64 21.52 20.60
C GLN A 28 4.87 21.56 21.53
N CYS A 29 5.21 20.42 22.14
CA CYS A 29 6.42 20.28 22.94
C CYS A 29 7.68 20.44 22.08
N LEU A 30 7.74 19.78 20.93
CA LEU A 30 8.83 19.90 19.97
C LEU A 30 8.98 21.34 19.44
N ARG A 31 7.88 22.07 19.20
CA ARG A 31 7.91 23.49 18.81
C ARG A 31 8.52 24.39 19.88
N ILE A 32 8.18 24.18 21.15
CA ILE A 32 8.79 24.90 22.27
C ILE A 32 10.28 24.59 22.34
N MET A 33 10.66 23.31 22.24
CA MET A 33 12.06 22.88 22.24
C MET A 33 12.84 23.53 21.10
N ASP A 34 12.30 23.52 19.87
CA ASP A 34 12.90 24.16 18.69
C ASP A 34 13.09 25.67 18.86
N ARG A 35 12.12 26.35 19.46
CA ARG A 35 12.20 27.79 19.71
C ARG A 35 13.29 28.10 20.74
N ILE A 36 13.42 27.27 21.77
CA ILE A 36 14.50 27.40 22.76
C ILE A 36 15.86 27.12 22.11
N ASP A 37 15.97 26.05 21.32
CA ASP A 37 17.18 25.69 20.56
C ASP A 37 17.64 26.83 19.66
N PHE A 38 16.71 27.44 18.92
CA PHE A 38 16.98 28.59 18.06
C PHE A 38 17.51 29.79 18.85
N ILE A 39 16.85 30.14 19.96
CA ILE A 39 17.28 31.22 20.86
C ILE A 39 18.70 30.94 21.39
N VAL A 40 18.96 29.70 21.84
CA VAL A 40 20.25 29.29 22.38
C VAL A 40 21.35 29.34 21.33
N LYS A 41 21.07 28.90 20.09
CA LYS A 41 22.03 28.96 18.98
C LYS A 41 22.47 30.39 18.68
N ASN A 42 21.53 31.35 18.66
CA ASN A 42 21.86 32.76 18.44
C ASN A 42 22.61 33.38 19.63
N LEU A 43 22.22 33.06 20.86
CA LEU A 43 22.95 33.53 22.04
C LEU A 43 24.41 33.03 22.09
N LYS A 44 24.68 31.81 21.60
CA LYS A 44 26.06 31.29 21.46
C LYS A 44 26.91 32.13 20.52
N GLN A 45 26.32 32.67 19.44
CA GLN A 45 27.02 33.53 18.49
C GLN A 45 27.32 34.91 19.08
N LEU A 46 26.39 35.45 19.89
CA LEU A 46 26.48 36.78 20.51
C LEU A 46 27.37 36.85 21.77
N LYS A 47 27.95 35.73 22.21
CA LYS A 47 28.76 35.61 23.45
C LYS A 47 29.89 36.66 23.57
N LYS A 48 30.34 37.25 22.47
CA LYS A 48 31.43 38.25 22.43
C LYS A 48 31.00 39.69 22.76
N GLU A 49 29.69 40.01 22.79
CA GLU A 49 29.20 41.40 22.84
C GLU A 49 28.22 41.70 23.99
N LEU A 50 27.96 40.75 24.89
CA LEU A 50 26.99 40.94 25.99
C LEU A 50 27.50 41.94 27.05
N LEU A 51 26.78 43.06 27.20
CA LEU A 51 27.05 44.14 28.16
C LEU A 51 26.35 43.90 29.51
N ASN A 52 26.90 44.44 30.61
CA ASN A 52 26.35 44.27 31.98
C ASN A 52 24.88 44.72 32.13
N GLU A 53 24.42 45.67 31.31
CA GLU A 53 23.04 46.17 31.33
C GLU A 53 21.99 45.15 30.84
N GLN A 54 22.43 44.03 30.25
CA GLN A 54 21.56 42.99 29.67
C GLN A 54 21.32 41.81 30.62
N GLU A 55 21.93 41.81 31.82
CA GLU A 55 21.78 40.72 32.80
C GLU A 55 20.31 40.46 33.17
N LYS A 56 19.48 41.52 33.25
CA LYS A 56 18.05 41.41 33.57
C LYS A 56 17.27 40.66 32.49
N LEU A 57 17.60 40.88 31.21
CA LEU A 57 16.96 40.20 30.07
C LEU A 57 17.34 38.71 30.03
N LEU A 58 18.62 38.40 30.31
CA LEU A 58 19.10 37.02 30.34
C LEU A 58 18.46 36.23 31.50
N LYS A 59 18.28 36.85 32.67
CA LYS A 59 17.54 36.25 33.81
C LYS A 59 16.06 36.02 33.49
N ASP A 60 15.42 36.98 32.82
CA ASP A 60 14.02 36.86 32.41
C ASP A 60 13.81 35.75 31.36
N LEU A 61 14.75 35.60 30.42
CA LEU A 61 14.73 34.55 29.41
C LEU A 61 14.90 33.16 30.03
N LEU A 62 15.90 32.98 30.90
CA LEU A 62 16.09 31.72 31.65
C LEU A 62 14.82 31.35 32.44
N ARG A 63 14.12 32.34 33.03
CA ARG A 63 12.85 32.09 33.72
C ARG A 63 11.74 31.58 32.80
N GLN A 64 11.68 32.03 31.55
CA GLN A 64 10.69 31.51 30.59
C GLN A 64 11.07 30.11 30.09
N ILE A 65 12.36 29.88 29.83
CA ILE A 65 12.86 28.56 29.41
C ILE A 65 12.57 27.50 30.49
N ASN A 66 12.84 27.79 31.76
CA ASN A 66 12.53 26.86 32.85
C ASN A 66 11.01 26.60 33.02
N ARG A 67 10.16 27.58 32.68
CA ARG A 67 8.70 27.38 32.69
C ARG A 67 8.24 26.49 31.55
N ALA A 68 8.81 26.70 30.37
CA ALA A 68 8.58 25.88 29.20
C ALA A 68 9.04 24.43 29.42
N GLU A 69 10.21 24.24 30.02
CA GLU A 69 10.71 22.94 30.46
C GLU A 69 9.76 22.27 31.47
N SER A 70 9.33 22.98 32.51
CA SER A 70 8.38 22.42 33.47
C SER A 70 7.04 22.01 32.84
N LEU A 71 6.58 22.74 31.81
CA LEU A 71 5.38 22.39 31.05
C LEU A 71 5.59 21.15 30.17
N ILE A 72 6.74 21.04 29.53
CA ILE A 72 7.13 19.86 28.75
C ILE A 72 7.23 18.63 29.66
N LEU A 73 7.87 18.75 30.83
CA LEU A 73 7.99 17.68 31.82
C LEU A 73 6.65 17.19 32.35
N GLN A 74 5.64 18.06 32.45
CA GLN A 74 4.27 17.67 32.79
C GLN A 74 3.63 16.75 31.73
N HIS A 75 4.12 16.77 30.49
CA HIS A 75 3.62 15.95 29.37
C HIS A 75 4.51 14.72 29.09
N ILE A 76 5.60 14.57 29.84
CA ILE A 76 6.49 13.39 29.82
C ILE A 76 6.12 12.42 30.96
N LYS A 77 5.54 12.91 32.06
CA LYS A 77 5.10 12.06 33.18
C LYS A 77 3.74 11.43 32.88
N GLU A 78 3.64 10.11 33.06
CA GLU A 78 2.43 9.29 32.88
C GLU A 78 1.23 9.67 33.79
N GLU A 79 1.38 10.67 34.68
CA GLU A 79 0.51 10.88 35.84
C GLU A 79 -0.66 11.88 35.65
N THR A 80 -0.81 12.56 34.51
CA THR A 80 -1.78 13.68 34.36
C THR A 80 -2.78 13.58 33.21
N TRP A 81 -2.68 12.58 32.33
CA TRP A 81 -3.49 12.53 31.10
C TRP A 81 -4.99 12.25 31.35
N ILE A 82 -5.33 11.54 32.42
CA ILE A 82 -6.73 11.17 32.76
C ILE A 82 -7.57 12.41 33.13
N ASN A 83 -6.96 13.44 33.72
CA ASN A 83 -7.61 14.72 34.01
C ASN A 83 -7.60 15.70 32.83
N THR A 84 -7.01 15.32 31.68
CA THR A 84 -6.73 16.23 30.56
C THR A 84 -7.83 16.25 29.52
N ILE A 85 -8.65 15.20 29.36
CA ILE A 85 -9.77 15.18 28.39
C ILE A 85 -10.78 16.31 28.69
N ALA A 86 -11.13 16.54 29.96
CA ALA A 86 -11.99 17.65 30.38
C ALA A 86 -11.32 19.05 30.40
N LYS A 87 -10.01 19.15 30.11
CA LYS A 87 -9.22 20.41 30.17
C LYS A 87 -8.54 20.77 28.84
N LEU A 88 -8.88 20.08 27.76
CA LEU A 88 -8.22 20.23 26.44
C LEU A 88 -8.21 21.69 25.93
N THR A 89 -9.23 22.49 26.25
CA THR A 89 -9.30 23.92 25.89
C THR A 89 -8.40 24.82 26.75
N ILE A 90 -8.21 24.48 28.04
CA ILE A 90 -7.46 25.30 29.00
C ILE A 90 -5.94 25.13 28.82
N ASN A 91 -5.48 23.92 28.47
CA ASN A 91 -4.05 23.65 28.27
C ASN A 91 -3.50 24.27 26.98
N GLN A 92 -4.32 24.41 25.93
CA GLN A 92 -3.90 25.06 24.67
C GLN A 92 -3.57 26.55 24.87
N GLU A 93 -4.36 27.29 25.63
CA GLU A 93 -4.06 28.70 25.94
C GLU A 93 -2.74 28.87 26.69
N ILE A 94 -2.38 27.90 27.54
CA ILE A 94 -1.13 27.93 28.31
C ILE A 94 0.08 27.78 27.39
N PHE A 95 0.08 26.80 26.47
CA PHE A 95 1.15 26.63 25.48
C PHE A 95 1.27 27.84 24.55
N GLN A 96 0.15 28.37 24.06
CA GLN A 96 0.12 29.57 23.22
C GLN A 96 0.68 30.80 23.96
N LYS A 97 0.30 30.98 25.23
CA LYS A 97 0.80 32.08 26.06
C LYS A 97 2.31 31.98 26.28
N GLN A 98 2.83 30.78 26.50
CA GLN A 98 4.27 30.57 26.66
C GLN A 98 5.05 30.78 25.36
N ASN A 99 4.51 30.30 24.22
CA ASN A 99 5.09 30.53 22.90
C ASN A 99 5.19 32.02 22.57
N LYS A 100 4.11 32.79 22.79
CA LYS A 100 4.10 34.26 22.63
C LYS A 100 5.08 34.95 23.57
N LEU A 101 5.21 34.49 24.82
CA LEU A 101 6.13 35.05 25.79
C LEU A 101 7.60 34.80 25.41
N LEU A 102 7.95 33.58 25.00
CA LEU A 102 9.29 33.23 24.51
C LEU A 102 9.66 34.06 23.27
N GLN A 103 8.74 34.18 22.31
CA GLN A 103 8.91 34.98 21.11
C GLN A 103 9.13 36.46 21.43
N LYS A 104 8.28 37.05 22.28
CA LYS A 104 8.41 38.44 22.72
C LYS A 104 9.73 38.70 23.44
N ARG A 105 10.25 37.73 24.20
CA ARG A 105 11.52 37.87 24.93
C ARG A 105 12.73 37.74 24.00
N ALA A 106 12.67 36.85 23.01
CA ALA A 106 13.69 36.74 21.96
C ALA A 106 13.80 38.05 21.15
N LEU A 107 12.67 38.60 20.68
CA LEU A 107 12.61 39.88 19.98
C LEU A 107 13.16 41.06 20.82
N ASN A 108 12.83 41.13 22.11
CA ASN A 108 13.39 42.17 22.99
C ASN A 108 14.91 42.03 23.19
N PHE A 109 15.45 40.82 23.03
CA PHE A 109 16.88 40.57 23.10
C PHE A 109 17.58 41.04 21.82
N GLU A 110 16.96 40.78 20.66
CA GLU A 110 17.35 41.31 19.34
C GLU A 110 17.33 42.84 19.30
N PHE A 111 16.26 43.52 19.73
CA PHE A 111 16.21 44.99 19.75
C PHE A 111 17.32 45.67 20.57
N LYS A 112 17.92 44.96 21.55
CA LYS A 112 18.97 45.50 22.41
C LYS A 112 20.40 45.16 21.95
N ILE A 113 20.54 44.33 20.92
CA ILE A 113 21.81 43.92 20.33
C ILE A 113 21.64 44.08 18.82
N GLU A 114 22.25 45.09 18.21
CA GLU A 114 22.16 45.31 16.75
C GLU A 114 22.67 44.08 15.98
N GLY A 115 21.77 43.16 15.62
CA GLY A 115 22.09 41.94 14.90
C GLY A 115 20.82 41.26 14.39
N GLU A 116 20.85 40.79 13.14
CA GLU A 116 19.72 40.12 12.49
C GLU A 116 19.52 38.70 13.06
N TRP A 117 18.41 38.45 13.77
CA TRP A 117 18.01 37.08 14.07
C TRP A 117 17.30 36.50 12.84
N GLY A 118 17.57 35.24 12.49
CA GLY A 118 16.76 34.55 11.46
C GLY A 118 15.27 34.52 11.83
N THR A 119 14.40 34.17 10.87
CA THR A 119 12.95 34.14 11.10
C THR A 119 12.59 33.11 12.19
N LEU A 120 12.01 33.58 13.30
CA LEU A 120 11.45 32.71 14.33
C LEU A 120 10.30 31.88 13.72
N PRO A 121 10.14 30.58 14.06
CA PRO A 121 9.02 29.78 13.58
C PRO A 121 7.68 30.47 13.90
N GLU A 122 6.81 30.72 12.93
CA GLU A 122 5.51 31.39 13.15
C GLU A 122 4.53 30.50 13.92
N ASP A 123 3.78 31.09 14.87
CA ASP A 123 2.62 30.46 15.49
C ASP A 123 1.39 30.69 14.59
N GLN A 124 1.08 29.78 13.65
CA GLN A 124 -0.21 29.80 12.95
C GLN A 124 -1.17 28.74 13.49
N LYS A 125 -2.47 29.07 13.42
CA LYS A 125 -3.61 28.46 14.13
C LYS A 125 -3.76 26.96 13.85
N ASP A 126 -3.54 26.14 14.88
CA ASP A 126 -3.51 24.67 14.85
C ASP A 126 -4.56 24.03 15.78
N GLU A 127 -5.67 24.71 16.03
CA GLU A 127 -6.69 24.24 16.99
C GLU A 127 -7.44 22.98 16.49
N ASN A 128 -7.54 22.77 15.17
CA ASN A 128 -8.37 21.72 14.58
C ASN A 128 -7.66 20.37 14.35
N PHE A 129 -6.32 20.30 14.31
CA PHE A 129 -5.61 19.09 13.86
C PHE A 129 -5.12 18.19 15.01
N ASP A 130 -4.62 18.77 16.11
CA ASP A 130 -4.36 18.02 17.36
C ASP A 130 -5.68 17.39 17.88
N TYR A 131 -6.81 18.07 17.61
CA TYR A 131 -8.16 17.60 17.92
C TYR A 131 -8.56 16.33 17.14
N ILE A 132 -8.21 16.21 15.85
CA ILE A 132 -8.54 15.03 15.03
C ILE A 132 -7.74 13.80 15.46
N PHE A 133 -6.48 13.97 15.86
CA PHE A 133 -5.65 12.86 16.36
C PHE A 133 -6.12 12.38 17.74
N ILE A 134 -6.41 13.31 18.67
CA ILE A 134 -6.96 12.97 19.98
C ILE A 134 -8.35 12.34 19.81
N LYS A 135 -9.21 12.87 18.93
CA LYS A 135 -10.51 12.27 18.61
C LYS A 135 -10.33 10.85 18.10
N LYS A 136 -9.48 10.60 17.11
CA LYS A 136 -9.26 9.27 16.54
C LYS A 136 -8.67 8.29 17.55
N TYR A 137 -7.81 8.77 18.46
CA TYR A 137 -7.26 7.97 19.55
C TYR A 137 -8.32 7.63 20.61
N VAL A 138 -9.13 8.61 21.03
CA VAL A 138 -10.24 8.43 21.98
C VAL A 138 -11.34 7.56 21.36
N GLU A 139 -11.68 7.72 20.08
CA GLU A 139 -12.58 6.85 19.32
C GLU A 139 -12.05 5.41 19.31
N ASN A 140 -10.75 5.22 19.06
CA ASN A 140 -10.13 3.89 19.06
C ASN A 140 -10.14 3.24 20.47
N ILE A 141 -9.94 4.03 21.53
CA ILE A 141 -10.10 3.56 22.92
C ILE A 141 -11.57 3.23 23.22
N LEU A 142 -12.54 4.05 22.76
CA LEU A 142 -13.97 3.83 22.97
C LEU A 142 -14.51 2.61 22.19
N GLU A 143 -13.95 2.36 21.00
CA GLU A 143 -14.29 1.24 20.11
C GLU A 143 -13.71 -0.10 20.59
N ASN A 144 -12.56 -0.08 21.30
CA ASN A 144 -11.95 -1.27 21.89
C ASN A 144 -12.35 -1.45 23.36
N SER A 145 -13.18 -2.47 23.64
CA SER A 145 -13.70 -2.73 24.99
C SER A 145 -12.62 -3.07 26.03
N GLU A 146 -11.54 -3.75 25.64
CA GLU A 146 -10.45 -4.08 26.57
C GLU A 146 -9.62 -2.84 26.91
N SER A 147 -9.29 -2.02 25.90
CA SER A 147 -8.60 -0.75 26.09
C SER A 147 -9.42 0.23 26.93
N PHE A 148 -10.74 0.28 26.74
CA PHE A 148 -11.63 1.12 27.55
C PHE A 148 -11.76 0.61 28.99
N GLN A 149 -11.80 -0.71 29.22
CA GLN A 149 -11.82 -1.28 30.57
C GLN A 149 -10.52 -0.99 31.33
N GLU A 150 -9.37 -1.09 30.66
CA GLU A 150 -8.08 -0.73 31.24
C GLU A 150 -8.01 0.77 31.55
N PHE A 151 -8.53 1.61 30.65
CA PHE A 151 -8.71 3.04 30.85
C PHE A 151 -9.60 3.34 32.06
N PHE A 152 -10.76 2.69 32.19
CA PHE A 152 -11.70 2.90 33.30
C PHE A 152 -11.11 2.46 34.65
N LYS A 153 -10.39 1.33 34.67
CA LYS A 153 -9.69 0.84 35.87
C LYS A 153 -8.63 1.85 36.33
N LYS A 154 -7.89 2.44 35.41
CA LYS A 154 -6.96 3.54 35.69
C LYS A 154 -7.73 4.79 36.17
N TYR A 155 -8.79 5.21 35.49
CA TYR A 155 -9.64 6.35 35.90
C TYR A 155 -10.10 6.27 37.36
N LYS A 156 -10.68 5.12 37.77
CA LYS A 156 -11.13 4.89 39.16
C LYS A 156 -10.01 4.90 40.20
N SER A 157 -8.80 4.50 39.81
CA SER A 157 -7.64 4.54 40.71
C SER A 157 -7.19 5.98 41.03
N PHE A 158 -7.42 6.92 40.11
CA PHE A 158 -7.05 8.33 40.28
C PHE A 158 -8.21 9.19 40.82
N ASN A 159 -9.46 8.74 40.63
CA ASN A 159 -10.66 9.38 41.16
C ASN A 159 -11.42 8.45 42.13
N PRO A 160 -10.80 8.03 43.26
CA PRO A 160 -11.37 7.04 44.17
C PRO A 160 -12.66 7.51 44.88
N ASN A 161 -12.93 8.81 44.86
CA ASN A 161 -14.10 9.43 45.48
C ASN A 161 -15.27 9.64 44.50
N GLU A 162 -15.10 9.37 43.20
CA GLU A 162 -16.16 9.53 42.19
C GLU A 162 -16.96 8.24 42.02
N THR A 163 -18.29 8.37 42.02
CA THR A 163 -19.27 7.27 41.95
C THR A 163 -19.79 7.03 40.52
N ILE A 164 -19.00 7.34 39.50
CA ILE A 164 -19.39 7.12 38.08
C ILE A 164 -19.18 5.66 37.66
N GLU A 165 -20.15 5.05 36.98
CA GLU A 165 -20.03 3.69 36.43
C GLU A 165 -19.35 3.69 35.04
N LEU A 166 -18.88 2.52 34.58
CA LEU A 166 -18.08 2.41 33.34
C LEU A 166 -18.83 2.93 32.11
N GLU A 167 -20.11 2.59 32.01
CA GLU A 167 -20.92 3.00 30.85
C GLU A 167 -21.37 4.46 30.94
N ASP A 168 -21.56 5.00 32.14
CA ASP A 168 -21.87 6.43 32.31
C ASP A 168 -20.68 7.30 31.89
N LEU A 169 -19.45 6.92 32.29
CA LEU A 169 -18.23 7.62 31.83
C LEU A 169 -18.05 7.49 30.31
N LYS A 170 -18.44 6.34 29.74
CA LYS A 170 -18.37 6.12 28.29
C LYS A 170 -19.37 7.01 27.53
N GLU A 171 -20.60 7.09 28.02
CA GLU A 171 -21.64 7.94 27.46
C GLU A 171 -21.29 9.43 27.61
N ASP A 172 -20.73 9.85 28.75
CA ASP A 172 -20.27 11.24 28.96
C ASP A 172 -19.17 11.64 27.97
N ILE A 173 -18.15 10.78 27.78
CA ILE A 173 -17.08 11.01 26.80
C ILE A 173 -17.66 11.03 25.38
N GLN A 174 -18.62 10.16 25.06
CA GLN A 174 -19.28 10.13 23.75
C GLN A 174 -20.14 11.37 23.50
N SER A 175 -20.88 11.84 24.50
CA SER A 175 -21.73 13.04 24.41
C SER A 175 -20.89 14.29 24.18
N GLU A 176 -19.79 14.47 24.93
CA GLU A 176 -18.88 15.60 24.72
C GLU A 176 -18.23 15.56 23.33
N LEU A 177 -17.85 14.37 22.83
CA LEU A 177 -17.33 14.23 21.46
C LEU A 177 -18.36 14.64 20.39
N GLN A 178 -19.64 14.43 20.66
CA GLN A 178 -20.75 14.71 19.75
C GLN A 178 -21.11 16.20 19.71
N ASP A 179 -21.12 16.88 20.87
CA ASP A 179 -21.31 18.33 20.96
C ASP A 179 -20.17 19.13 20.27
N ILE A 180 -18.98 18.55 20.17
CA ILE A 180 -17.86 19.17 19.47
C ILE A 180 -17.96 19.00 17.92
N GLU A 181 -18.73 18.04 17.40
CA GLU A 181 -18.95 17.93 15.94
C GLU A 181 -19.66 19.17 15.36
N ASP A 182 -20.45 19.85 16.20
CA ASP A 182 -21.20 21.07 15.88
C ASP A 182 -20.37 22.36 16.04
N LEU A 183 -19.18 22.29 16.64
CA LEU A 183 -18.23 23.41 16.75
C LEU A 183 -17.31 23.57 15.54
N ARG A 184 -17.42 22.70 14.52
CA ARG A 184 -16.80 22.97 13.22
C ARG A 184 -17.30 24.33 12.72
N PRO A 185 -16.42 25.29 12.38
CA PRO A 185 -16.88 26.36 11.53
C PRO A 185 -17.37 25.68 10.25
N LYS A 186 -18.66 25.87 9.94
CA LYS A 186 -19.18 25.70 8.57
C LYS A 186 -18.51 26.78 7.72
N ASP A 187 -17.20 26.66 7.53
CA ASP A 187 -16.49 27.47 6.57
C ASP A 187 -16.94 26.97 5.21
N ASN A 188 -17.91 27.69 4.66
CA ASN A 188 -18.30 27.58 3.27
C ASN A 188 -17.01 27.47 2.45
N PHE A 189 -16.88 26.37 1.70
CA PHE A 189 -15.78 26.07 0.79
C PHE A 189 -15.37 27.27 -0.11
N GLU A 190 -16.30 28.19 -0.34
CA GLU A 190 -16.16 29.43 -1.10
C GLU A 190 -15.45 30.58 -0.34
N ASN A 191 -15.37 30.54 0.99
CA ASN A 191 -14.77 31.60 1.82
C ASN A 191 -13.25 31.47 2.02
N VAL A 192 -12.70 30.26 1.89
CA VAL A 192 -11.26 29.98 2.11
C VAL A 192 -10.46 30.01 0.81
N LEU A 193 -11.03 29.50 -0.28
CA LEU A 193 -10.37 29.43 -1.59
C LEU A 193 -10.87 30.53 -2.52
N LYS A 194 -9.94 31.23 -3.17
CA LYS A 194 -10.29 32.13 -4.28
C LYS A 194 -10.69 31.28 -5.49
N VAL A 195 -11.99 31.28 -5.81
CA VAL A 195 -12.54 30.60 -6.98
C VAL A 195 -12.57 31.57 -8.17
N PHE A 196 -12.05 31.13 -9.32
CA PHE A 196 -11.98 31.89 -10.56
C PHE A 196 -12.75 31.22 -11.68
N SER A 197 -13.21 32.01 -12.66
CA SER A 197 -13.84 31.46 -13.86
C SER A 197 -12.81 30.77 -14.76
N ASN A 198 -13.21 29.71 -15.47
CA ASN A 198 -12.35 29.08 -16.48
C ASN A 198 -11.95 30.03 -17.63
N THR A 199 -12.68 31.13 -17.84
CA THR A 199 -12.32 32.17 -18.80
C THR A 199 -11.12 33.01 -18.36
N GLU A 200 -10.76 32.98 -17.07
CA GLU A 200 -9.63 33.75 -16.51
C GLU A 200 -8.29 33.02 -16.66
N ILE A 201 -8.32 31.74 -17.05
CA ILE A 201 -7.13 30.93 -17.29
C ILE A 201 -7.02 30.54 -18.76
N MET A 202 -5.80 30.49 -19.26
CA MET A 202 -5.47 29.93 -20.57
C MET A 202 -4.45 28.82 -20.39
N LEU A 203 -4.72 27.64 -20.96
CA LEU A 203 -3.74 26.55 -21.01
C LEU A 203 -2.87 26.77 -22.25
N ASN A 204 -1.58 27.09 -22.06
CA ASN A 204 -0.68 27.41 -23.17
C ASN A 204 0.16 26.19 -23.61
N LYS A 205 0.85 25.55 -22.67
CA LYS A 205 1.78 24.44 -22.95
C LYS A 205 1.61 23.33 -21.93
N PHE A 206 1.39 22.09 -22.39
CA PHE A 206 1.45 20.91 -21.53
C PHE A 206 2.88 20.67 -21.02
N LEU A 207 3.02 20.36 -19.73
CA LEU A 207 4.30 20.08 -19.09
C LEU A 207 4.49 18.58 -18.89
N PHE A 208 3.61 17.95 -18.10
CA PHE A 208 3.62 16.51 -17.82
C PHE A 208 2.29 16.07 -17.21
N SER A 209 2.11 14.76 -17.04
CA SER A 209 1.04 14.17 -16.24
C SER A 209 1.65 13.21 -15.22
N ASP A 210 1.10 13.19 -14.00
CA ASP A 210 1.52 12.34 -12.90
C ASP A 210 0.55 11.18 -12.62
N GLY A 211 -0.42 10.96 -13.52
CA GLY A 211 -1.48 9.94 -13.38
C GLY A 211 -2.72 10.42 -12.61
N LEU A 212 -2.59 11.46 -11.78
CA LEU A 212 -3.67 12.09 -11.02
C LEU A 212 -4.15 13.39 -11.69
N ALA A 213 -3.22 14.17 -12.23
CA ALA A 213 -3.47 15.44 -12.88
C ALA A 213 -2.59 15.64 -14.14
N SER A 214 -3.00 16.59 -14.97
CA SER A 214 -2.23 17.14 -16.08
C SER A 214 -1.75 18.54 -15.73
N TRP A 215 -0.46 18.78 -15.92
CA TRP A 215 0.20 20.03 -15.58
C TRP A 215 0.45 20.87 -16.82
N TYR A 216 0.06 22.14 -16.78
CA TYR A 216 0.20 23.08 -17.88
C TYR A 216 0.94 24.33 -17.42
N LEU A 217 1.80 24.86 -18.29
CA LEU A 217 2.13 26.27 -18.29
C LEU A 217 0.95 27.02 -18.91
N GLY A 218 0.45 28.02 -18.21
CA GLY A 218 -0.69 28.82 -18.63
C GLY A 218 -0.53 30.30 -18.33
N THR A 219 -1.58 31.05 -18.61
CA THR A 219 -1.72 32.44 -18.14
C THR A 219 -2.98 32.59 -17.30
N PHE A 220 -2.87 33.38 -16.23
CA PHE A 220 -3.97 33.80 -15.36
C PHE A 220 -3.88 35.32 -15.24
N LYS A 221 -4.91 36.03 -15.71
CA LYS A 221 -4.92 37.51 -15.75
C LYS A 221 -3.61 38.10 -16.28
N GLU A 222 -3.19 37.62 -17.46
CA GLU A 222 -1.95 38.01 -18.15
C GLU A 222 -0.63 37.64 -17.43
N THR A 223 -0.70 37.07 -16.24
CA THR A 223 0.47 36.57 -15.50
C THR A 223 0.71 35.11 -15.85
N LYS A 224 1.96 34.74 -16.11
CA LYS A 224 2.37 33.35 -16.33
C LYS A 224 2.12 32.54 -15.05
N VAL A 225 1.54 31.34 -15.17
CA VAL A 225 1.21 30.47 -14.04
C VAL A 225 1.38 28.99 -14.41
N ILE A 226 1.43 28.13 -13.41
CA ILE A 226 1.23 26.69 -13.58
C ILE A 226 -0.22 26.36 -13.28
N ILE A 227 -0.84 25.52 -14.11
CA ILE A 227 -2.21 25.05 -13.95
C ILE A 227 -2.18 23.54 -13.83
N LYS A 228 -2.50 23.03 -12.64
CA LYS A 228 -2.71 21.60 -12.39
C LYS A 228 -4.19 21.31 -12.64
N GLN A 229 -4.52 20.62 -13.72
CA GLN A 229 -5.89 20.26 -14.09
C GLN A 229 -6.14 18.77 -13.86
N LEU A 230 -7.22 18.41 -13.18
CA LEU A 230 -7.51 17.01 -12.87
C LEU A 230 -7.90 16.19 -14.10
N ILE A 231 -7.48 14.92 -14.08
CA ILE A 231 -7.88 13.93 -15.07
C ILE A 231 -9.22 13.32 -14.63
N GLN A 232 -10.32 13.75 -15.24
CA GLN A 232 -11.64 13.12 -15.01
C GLN A 232 -11.66 11.71 -15.60
N LYS A 233 -11.72 10.67 -14.75
CA LYS A 233 -11.97 9.27 -15.15
C LYS A 233 -13.47 8.95 -15.04
N LYS A 234 -14.03 8.21 -16.01
CA LYS A 234 -15.45 7.80 -15.99
C LYS A 234 -15.70 6.88 -14.78
N GLY A 235 -16.54 7.30 -13.83
CA GLY A 235 -17.15 6.40 -12.84
C GLY A 235 -17.02 6.75 -11.35
N ASN A 236 -16.24 7.77 -10.93
CA ASN A 236 -16.07 8.07 -9.49
C ASN A 236 -15.86 9.57 -9.17
N ASN A 237 -16.57 10.46 -9.87
CA ASN A 237 -16.27 11.90 -9.87
C ASN A 237 -16.42 12.60 -8.50
N LYS A 238 -17.30 12.13 -7.61
CA LYS A 238 -17.61 12.86 -6.36
C LYS A 238 -16.52 12.73 -5.29
N LYS A 239 -16.02 11.51 -5.04
CA LYS A 239 -14.95 11.27 -4.03
C LYS A 239 -13.62 11.90 -4.47
N ILE A 240 -13.26 11.77 -5.74
CA ILE A 240 -12.03 12.35 -6.30
C ILE A 240 -12.10 13.88 -6.24
N LEU A 241 -13.24 14.48 -6.59
CA LEU A 241 -13.41 15.93 -6.49
C LEU A 241 -13.26 16.41 -5.04
N GLU A 242 -13.89 15.74 -4.06
CA GLU A 242 -13.75 16.09 -2.64
C GLU A 242 -12.30 15.95 -2.14
N LYS A 243 -11.55 14.91 -2.54
CA LYS A 243 -10.13 14.75 -2.20
C LYS A 243 -9.28 15.91 -2.74
N ASN A 244 -9.51 16.34 -3.98
CA ASN A 244 -8.76 17.44 -4.58
C ASN A 244 -9.17 18.81 -4.06
N LYS A 245 -10.42 18.97 -3.62
CA LYS A 245 -10.86 20.14 -2.84
C LYS A 245 -10.07 20.24 -1.53
N LYS A 246 -9.91 19.13 -0.80
CA LYS A 246 -9.07 19.08 0.40
C LYS A 246 -7.61 19.46 0.08
N GLU A 247 -7.02 18.89 -0.98
CA GLU A 247 -5.66 19.24 -1.43
C GLU A 247 -5.50 20.75 -1.67
N ALA A 248 -6.45 21.37 -2.37
CA ALA A 248 -6.43 22.80 -2.64
C ALA A 248 -6.52 23.65 -1.36
N ILE A 249 -7.37 23.25 -0.40
CA ILE A 249 -7.48 23.92 0.92
C ILE A 249 -6.13 23.82 1.65
N THR A 250 -5.56 22.62 1.73
CA THR A 250 -4.26 22.39 2.36
C THR A 250 -3.17 23.22 1.69
N LEU A 251 -3.14 23.31 0.36
CA LEU A 251 -2.17 24.14 -0.38
C LEU A 251 -2.30 25.63 -0.04
N THR A 252 -3.49 26.14 0.24
CA THR A 252 -3.69 27.55 0.60
C THR A 252 -3.33 27.89 2.04
N SER A 253 -3.34 26.91 2.95
CA SER A 253 -2.97 27.12 4.36
C SER A 253 -1.47 27.06 4.62
N LEU A 254 -0.66 26.67 3.62
CA LEU A 254 0.78 26.49 3.78
C LEU A 254 1.56 27.74 3.37
N ASN A 255 2.53 28.11 4.21
CA ASN A 255 3.43 29.22 3.96
C ASN A 255 4.86 28.83 4.32
N HIS A 256 5.62 28.35 3.32
CA HIS A 256 7.02 27.97 3.49
C HIS A 256 7.81 28.28 2.22
N PRO A 257 9.05 28.81 2.30
CA PRO A 257 9.83 29.23 1.12
C PRO A 257 10.18 28.09 0.15
N ASN A 258 10.10 26.83 0.58
CA ASN A 258 10.34 25.64 -0.24
C ASN A 258 9.07 24.84 -0.55
N ILE A 259 7.89 25.45 -0.40
CA ILE A 259 6.59 24.85 -0.70
C ILE A 259 5.85 25.75 -1.69
N ILE A 260 5.17 25.14 -2.64
CA ILE A 260 4.51 25.89 -3.71
C ILE A 260 3.28 26.66 -3.22
N LYS A 261 3.09 27.88 -3.74
CA LYS A 261 1.98 28.75 -3.36
C LYS A 261 0.79 28.63 -4.32
N CYS A 262 -0.38 28.29 -3.77
CA CYS A 262 -1.65 28.29 -4.50
C CYS A 262 -2.20 29.73 -4.64
N ILE A 263 -2.57 30.13 -5.86
CA ILE A 263 -3.23 31.41 -6.15
C ILE A 263 -4.74 31.28 -5.96
N GLY A 264 -5.31 30.14 -6.36
CA GLY A 264 -6.74 29.82 -6.26
C GLY A 264 -7.10 28.64 -7.17
N ILE A 265 -8.41 28.44 -7.38
CA ILE A 265 -8.94 27.28 -8.11
C ILE A 265 -9.95 27.67 -9.20
N VAL A 266 -10.18 26.76 -10.15
CA VAL A 266 -11.29 26.78 -11.11
C VAL A 266 -12.08 25.49 -10.90
N LEU A 267 -13.41 25.57 -10.80
CA LEU A 267 -14.26 24.40 -10.53
C LEU A 267 -14.74 23.71 -11.82
N GLU A 268 -15.27 24.49 -12.76
CA GLU A 268 -15.93 24.01 -13.98
C GLU A 268 -15.28 24.64 -15.22
N PRO A 269 -15.17 23.95 -16.38
CA PRO A 269 -15.66 22.59 -16.65
C PRO A 269 -14.73 21.47 -16.14
N LYS A 270 -13.53 21.83 -15.68
CA LYS A 270 -12.57 20.90 -15.08
C LYS A 270 -11.91 21.54 -13.87
N PHE A 271 -11.93 20.84 -12.74
CA PHE A 271 -11.24 21.29 -11.54
C PHE A 271 -9.76 21.51 -11.81
N SER A 272 -9.29 22.73 -11.56
CA SER A 272 -7.92 23.16 -11.81
C SER A 272 -7.39 23.98 -10.65
N ILE A 273 -6.15 23.75 -10.24
CA ILE A 273 -5.43 24.54 -9.23
C ILE A 273 -4.48 25.48 -9.97
N ILE A 274 -4.58 26.78 -9.66
CA ILE A 274 -3.73 27.83 -10.23
C ILE A 274 -2.58 28.07 -9.27
N ILE A 275 -1.36 27.93 -9.80
CA ILE A 275 -0.14 27.91 -9.03
C ILE A 275 0.80 29.00 -9.53
N GLN A 276 1.37 29.75 -8.59
CA GLN A 276 2.36 30.78 -8.91
C GLN A 276 3.60 30.13 -9.51
N ILE A 277 4.08 30.68 -10.63
CA ILE A 277 5.33 30.26 -11.27
C ILE A 277 6.43 31.30 -11.04
N GLU A 278 7.63 30.82 -10.75
CA GLU A 278 8.89 31.56 -10.88
C GLU A 278 9.77 30.84 -11.92
N ASP A 279 10.72 31.51 -12.57
CA ASP A 279 11.51 30.89 -13.64
C ASP A 279 12.38 29.74 -13.10
N GLY A 280 12.28 28.57 -13.76
CA GLY A 280 12.84 27.31 -13.24
C GLY A 280 12.48 26.06 -14.04
N GLY A 281 12.78 24.88 -13.49
CA GLY A 281 12.49 23.57 -14.10
C GLY A 281 12.42 22.42 -13.10
N LEU A 282 11.89 21.25 -13.52
CA LEU A 282 11.80 20.06 -12.65
C LEU A 282 13.20 19.51 -12.32
N LEU A 283 13.43 19.16 -11.05
CA LEU A 283 14.67 18.53 -10.58
C LEU A 283 15.00 17.28 -11.43
N PHE A 284 13.99 16.46 -11.76
CA PHE A 284 14.08 15.33 -12.67
C PHE A 284 14.85 15.64 -13.98
N ASN A 285 14.59 16.79 -14.61
CA ASN A 285 15.23 17.16 -15.87
C ASN A 285 16.70 17.50 -15.66
N TYR A 286 17.06 18.11 -14.53
CA TYR A 286 18.44 18.41 -14.19
C TYR A 286 19.23 17.16 -13.82
N LEU A 287 18.60 16.10 -13.30
CA LEU A 287 19.27 14.84 -13.01
C LEU A 287 19.50 13.99 -14.27
N ASN A 288 18.62 14.09 -15.27
CA ASN A 288 18.66 13.25 -16.47
C ASN A 288 19.31 13.90 -17.72
N SER A 289 19.73 15.15 -17.65
CA SER A 289 20.38 15.79 -18.80
C SER A 289 21.86 15.39 -18.91
N GLN A 290 22.33 14.95 -20.09
CA GLN A 290 23.74 14.60 -20.32
C GLN A 290 24.71 15.78 -20.14
N LYS A 291 24.19 17.01 -20.02
CA LYS A 291 24.97 18.25 -19.91
C LYS A 291 25.04 18.82 -18.49
N SER A 292 24.22 18.34 -17.55
CA SER A 292 24.14 18.91 -16.20
C SER A 292 25.14 18.27 -15.24
N ASN A 293 26.05 19.10 -14.70
CA ASN A 293 26.96 18.68 -13.64
C ASN A 293 26.67 19.46 -12.34
N LEU A 294 25.59 19.09 -11.63
CA LEU A 294 25.26 19.71 -10.33
C LEU A 294 26.34 19.39 -9.28
N PRO A 295 27.04 20.37 -8.68
CA PRO A 295 28.04 20.08 -7.66
C PRO A 295 27.42 19.39 -6.43
N LEU A 296 28.19 18.53 -5.75
CA LEU A 296 27.73 17.85 -4.53
C LEU A 296 27.23 18.84 -3.46
N SER A 297 27.88 20.00 -3.33
CA SER A 297 27.46 21.06 -2.41
C SER A 297 26.07 21.59 -2.72
N LEU A 298 25.73 21.75 -4.01
CA LEU A 298 24.41 22.16 -4.45
C LEU A 298 23.36 21.06 -4.25
N CYS A 299 23.74 19.79 -4.48
CA CYS A 299 22.85 18.65 -4.23
C CYS A 299 22.48 18.54 -2.75
N LEU A 300 23.45 18.73 -1.85
CA LEU A 300 23.22 18.73 -0.40
C LEU A 300 22.41 19.95 0.06
N ASP A 301 22.63 21.13 -0.52
CA ASP A 301 21.82 22.32 -0.25
C ASP A 301 20.35 22.11 -0.70
N ILE A 302 20.14 21.53 -1.88
CA ILE A 302 18.81 21.15 -2.37
C ILE A 302 18.17 20.13 -1.41
N ALA A 303 18.89 19.07 -1.05
CA ALA A 303 18.38 18.05 -0.12
C ALA A 303 18.03 18.62 1.26
N SER A 304 18.85 19.53 1.79
CA SER A 304 18.60 20.23 3.05
C SER A 304 17.30 21.05 3.00
N LYS A 305 17.09 21.80 1.91
CA LYS A 305 15.87 22.60 1.72
C LYS A 305 14.62 21.74 1.51
N ILE A 306 14.74 20.59 0.85
CA ILE A 306 13.64 19.60 0.74
C ILE A 306 13.34 18.99 2.11
N ALA A 307 14.35 18.59 2.87
CA ALA A 307 14.16 18.06 4.22
C ALA A 307 13.49 19.09 5.15
N ASN A 308 13.81 20.38 4.99
CA ASN A 308 13.18 21.45 5.73
C ASN A 308 11.69 21.65 5.37
N SER A 309 11.31 21.59 4.08
CA SER A 309 9.89 21.64 3.71
C SER A 309 9.13 20.39 4.14
N MET A 310 9.74 19.21 4.08
CA MET A 310 9.14 17.97 4.58
C MET A 310 8.97 17.99 6.10
N TYR A 311 9.96 18.55 6.83
CA TYR A 311 9.82 18.82 8.25
C TYR A 311 8.62 19.72 8.52
N TYR A 312 8.51 20.83 7.79
CA TYR A 312 7.35 21.71 7.88
C TYR A 312 6.03 20.99 7.59
N LEU A 313 5.94 20.19 6.52
CA LEU A 313 4.73 19.42 6.20
C LEU A 313 4.36 18.44 7.34
N HIS A 314 5.31 17.65 7.85
CA HIS A 314 5.07 16.71 8.93
C HIS A 314 4.69 17.40 10.25
N THR A 315 5.26 18.57 10.56
CA THR A 315 4.85 19.38 11.73
C THR A 315 3.48 20.02 11.60
N ASN A 316 2.93 20.08 10.37
CA ASN A 316 1.55 20.48 10.08
C ASN A 316 0.64 19.26 9.84
N ASN A 317 1.08 18.05 10.20
CA ASN A 317 0.33 16.79 10.00
C ASN A 317 -0.06 16.52 8.54
N ILE A 318 0.78 16.93 7.60
CA ILE A 318 0.55 16.71 6.17
C ILE A 318 1.47 15.61 5.70
N PHE A 319 0.83 14.50 5.33
CA PHE A 319 1.47 13.41 4.63
C PHE A 319 1.66 13.78 3.16
N HIS A 320 2.90 13.68 2.66
CA HIS A 320 3.20 14.06 1.28
C HIS A 320 2.77 12.96 0.31
N GLY A 321 3.21 11.73 0.56
CA GLY A 321 2.82 10.51 -0.13
C GLY A 321 3.24 10.35 -1.59
N PHE A 322 3.96 11.33 -2.15
CA PHE A 322 4.40 11.37 -3.54
C PHE A 322 5.78 12.05 -3.72
N LEU A 323 6.64 11.93 -2.71
CA LEU A 323 7.95 12.60 -2.71
C LEU A 323 8.90 11.90 -3.71
N ASN A 324 9.25 12.59 -4.81
CA ASN A 324 10.19 12.14 -5.83
C ASN A 324 10.78 13.33 -6.61
N SER A 325 11.71 13.10 -7.55
CA SER A 325 12.36 14.19 -8.27
C SER A 325 11.48 14.92 -9.30
N LYS A 326 10.34 14.35 -9.72
CA LYS A 326 9.28 15.04 -10.48
C LYS A 326 8.34 15.85 -9.57
N GLY A 327 8.41 15.62 -8.26
CA GLY A 327 7.74 16.39 -7.22
C GLY A 327 8.51 17.64 -6.77
N VAL A 328 9.63 17.99 -7.40
CA VAL A 328 10.45 19.16 -7.02
C VAL A 328 10.74 20.06 -8.22
N ILE A 329 10.46 21.36 -8.09
CA ILE A 329 10.83 22.40 -9.06
C ILE A 329 12.03 23.18 -8.51
N LEU A 330 13.08 23.35 -9.31
CA LEU A 330 14.18 24.26 -9.00
C LEU A 330 13.90 25.61 -9.64
N ILE A 331 13.79 26.66 -8.82
CA ILE A 331 13.64 28.05 -9.25
C ILE A 331 14.93 28.83 -8.99
N GLU A 332 15.17 29.87 -9.78
CA GLU A 332 16.24 30.82 -9.54
C GLU A 332 15.67 32.15 -9.01
N LYS A 333 16.13 32.55 -7.81
CA LYS A 333 15.74 33.81 -7.18
C LYS A 333 16.96 34.45 -6.54
N ASP A 334 17.22 35.71 -6.85
CA ASP A 334 18.37 36.47 -6.34
C ASP A 334 19.72 35.73 -6.51
N SER A 335 19.91 35.10 -7.68
CA SER A 335 21.08 34.26 -8.01
C SER A 335 21.28 33.03 -7.10
N LYS A 336 20.22 32.56 -6.43
CA LYS A 336 20.18 31.33 -5.62
C LYS A 336 19.18 30.33 -6.20
N ILE A 337 19.56 29.06 -6.17
CA ILE A 337 18.66 27.95 -6.52
C ILE A 337 17.82 27.59 -5.30
N ILE A 338 16.52 27.53 -5.48
CA ILE A 338 15.55 27.20 -4.43
C ILE A 338 14.72 26.00 -4.93
N PRO A 339 14.73 24.85 -4.24
CA PRO A 339 13.80 23.78 -4.52
C PRO A 339 12.43 24.12 -3.93
N ILE A 340 11.41 23.94 -4.73
CA ILE A 340 10.01 24.09 -4.38
C ILE A 340 9.39 22.70 -4.47
N ASN A 341 8.96 22.16 -3.34
CA ASN A 341 8.24 20.90 -3.30
C ASN A 341 6.82 21.09 -3.83
N ILE A 342 6.30 20.11 -4.57
CA ILE A 342 4.97 20.09 -5.18
C ILE A 342 4.33 18.71 -4.97
N ASN A 343 3.03 18.56 -5.30
CA ASN A 343 2.35 17.25 -5.25
C ASN A 343 2.26 16.60 -3.85
N PHE A 344 1.90 17.39 -2.83
CA PHE A 344 1.65 16.94 -1.45
C PHE A 344 0.18 17.21 -1.05
N GLY A 345 -0.29 16.64 0.07
CA GLY A 345 -1.63 16.89 0.60
C GLY A 345 -2.64 15.75 0.41
N MET A 346 -2.18 14.50 0.34
CA MET A 346 -3.06 13.32 0.42
C MET A 346 -3.50 13.16 1.89
N THR A 347 -4.72 13.59 2.25
CA THR A 347 -5.11 13.71 3.66
C THR A 347 -5.51 12.43 4.39
N ASP A 348 -5.48 11.24 3.77
CA ASP A 348 -6.20 10.09 4.37
C ASP A 348 -5.49 8.72 4.23
N PHE A 349 -4.16 8.63 4.03
CA PHE A 349 -3.43 7.35 3.81
C PHE A 349 -4.05 6.37 2.77
N ASP A 350 -5.08 6.81 2.03
CA ASP A 350 -5.78 6.11 0.96
C ASP A 350 -4.87 6.02 -0.26
N TYR A 351 -3.87 5.14 -0.15
CA TYR A 351 -3.02 4.66 -1.21
C TYR A 351 -3.76 3.62 -2.03
N ASP A 352 -3.94 3.88 -3.32
CA ASP A 352 -4.08 2.80 -4.30
C ASP A 352 -2.80 2.78 -5.15
N PRO A 353 -1.84 1.88 -4.87
CA PRO A 353 -0.67 1.70 -5.72
C PRO A 353 -1.02 1.45 -7.20
N LEU A 354 -2.22 0.95 -7.52
CA LEU A 354 -2.71 0.80 -8.90
C LEU A 354 -3.18 2.11 -9.55
N GLU A 355 -3.68 3.09 -8.78
CA GLU A 355 -3.94 4.42 -9.36
C GLU A 355 -2.63 5.10 -9.77
N MET A 356 -1.57 4.82 -9.00
CA MET A 356 -0.22 5.36 -9.14
C MET A 356 0.68 4.55 -10.09
N SER A 357 0.38 3.27 -10.37
CA SER A 357 1.16 2.41 -11.27
C SER A 357 1.17 2.88 -12.73
N ASN A 358 0.21 3.74 -13.11
CA ASN A 358 0.23 4.45 -14.39
C ASN A 358 1.32 5.55 -14.47
N SER A 359 1.89 5.95 -13.34
CA SER A 359 3.08 6.78 -13.27
C SER A 359 4.29 5.86 -13.20
N GLU A 360 4.96 5.64 -14.34
CA GLU A 360 6.18 4.83 -14.47
C GLU A 360 7.28 5.19 -13.45
N TYR A 361 7.18 6.34 -12.78
CA TYR A 361 8.28 6.97 -12.05
C TYR A 361 8.18 6.93 -10.52
N ILE A 362 6.99 6.73 -9.93
CA ILE A 362 6.83 6.82 -8.47
C ILE A 362 7.20 5.52 -7.73
N LEU A 363 7.01 4.36 -8.39
CA LEU A 363 7.17 3.05 -7.75
C LEU A 363 8.55 2.82 -7.10
N PRO A 364 9.69 3.24 -7.68
CA PRO A 364 11.00 3.16 -7.03
C PRO A 364 11.13 3.89 -5.69
N TYR A 365 10.29 4.90 -5.45
CA TYR A 365 10.32 5.72 -4.23
C TYR A 365 9.38 5.20 -3.14
N LEU A 366 8.44 4.32 -3.46
CA LEU A 366 7.47 3.83 -2.50
C LEU A 366 8.13 2.89 -1.49
N ALA A 367 7.79 3.10 -0.22
CA ALA A 367 8.25 2.25 0.86
C ALA A 367 7.66 0.84 0.76
N PRO A 368 8.36 -0.19 1.26
CA PRO A 368 7.88 -1.57 1.19
C PRO A 368 6.48 -1.75 1.78
N GLU A 369 6.20 -1.13 2.93
CA GLU A 369 4.89 -1.17 3.60
C GLU A 369 3.79 -0.47 2.80
N VAL A 370 4.13 0.56 2.01
CA VAL A 370 3.18 1.21 1.09
C VAL A 370 2.84 0.29 -0.08
N LEU A 371 3.85 -0.41 -0.62
CA LEU A 371 3.63 -1.38 -1.69
C LEU A 371 2.77 -2.55 -1.20
N ARG A 372 3.03 -3.04 0.01
CA ARG A 372 2.28 -4.12 0.68
C ARG A 372 0.90 -3.70 1.19
N MET A 373 0.60 -2.40 1.24
CA MET A 373 -0.62 -1.85 1.82
C MET A 373 -0.77 -2.15 3.32
N GLU A 374 0.34 -2.16 4.05
CA GLU A 374 0.43 -2.50 5.47
C GLU A 374 0.80 -1.26 6.30
N ASN A 375 0.06 -0.99 7.40
CA ASN A 375 0.42 -0.03 8.46
C ASN A 375 1.13 1.26 8.01
N ILE A 376 0.60 1.92 6.98
CA ILE A 376 1.25 3.07 6.34
C ILE A 376 1.29 4.27 7.31
N SER A 377 2.47 4.88 7.47
CA SER A 377 2.68 6.06 8.32
C SER A 377 3.57 7.12 7.65
N TYR A 378 3.85 8.23 8.34
CA TYR A 378 4.76 9.29 7.85
C TYR A 378 6.18 8.80 7.55
N SER A 379 6.56 7.64 8.11
CA SER A 379 7.81 6.93 7.82
C SER A 379 7.97 6.57 6.33
N ALA A 380 6.88 6.46 5.57
CA ALA A 380 6.91 6.23 4.14
C ALA A 380 7.48 7.43 3.35
N ASP A 381 7.21 8.66 3.80
CA ASP A 381 7.82 9.86 3.21
C ASP A 381 9.32 9.91 3.48
N ILE A 382 9.76 9.39 4.64
CA ILE A 382 11.18 9.31 5.01
C ILE A 382 11.93 8.32 4.10
N TYR A 383 11.33 7.15 3.84
CA TYR A 383 11.86 6.20 2.85
C TYR A 383 11.97 6.83 1.46
N SER A 384 10.89 7.49 1.01
CA SER A 384 10.85 8.20 -0.28
C SER A 384 11.96 9.25 -0.38
N PHE A 385 12.21 9.98 0.72
CA PHE A 385 13.33 10.93 0.81
C PHE A 385 14.69 10.24 0.76
N GLY A 386 14.86 9.07 1.38
CA GLY A 386 16.08 8.27 1.29
C GLY A 386 16.43 7.92 -0.16
N ILE A 387 15.43 7.48 -0.94
CA ILE A 387 15.58 7.19 -2.37
C ILE A 387 15.89 8.47 -3.17
N LEU A 388 15.19 9.59 -2.89
CA LEU A 388 15.46 10.88 -3.54
C LEU A 388 16.87 11.42 -3.22
N LEU A 389 17.35 11.25 -1.99
CA LEU A 389 18.69 11.62 -1.58
C LEU A 389 19.74 10.75 -2.28
N PHE A 390 19.49 9.44 -2.40
CA PHE A 390 20.32 8.56 -3.21
C PHE A 390 20.41 9.03 -4.66
N GLU A 391 19.27 9.35 -5.28
CA GLU A 391 19.21 9.85 -6.66
C GLU A 391 19.97 11.18 -6.84
N LEU A 392 19.77 12.13 -5.92
CA LEU A 392 20.46 13.43 -5.92
C LEU A 392 21.99 13.31 -5.85
N ILE A 393 22.48 12.43 -4.96
CA ILE A 393 23.91 12.29 -4.69
C ILE A 393 24.60 11.47 -5.78
N THR A 394 23.96 10.40 -6.26
CA THR A 394 24.54 9.52 -7.27
C THR A 394 24.34 10.04 -8.68
N LYS A 395 23.26 10.79 -8.93
CA LYS A 395 22.77 11.19 -10.26
C LYS A 395 22.60 9.99 -11.20
N LYS A 396 22.34 8.82 -10.62
CA LYS A 396 22.09 7.58 -11.35
C LYS A 396 20.62 7.21 -11.23
N GLU A 397 20.17 6.42 -12.19
CA GLU A 397 18.89 5.72 -12.09
C GLU A 397 18.86 4.88 -10.79
N ILE A 398 17.73 4.92 -10.06
CA ILE A 398 17.59 4.32 -8.71
C ILE A 398 17.73 2.79 -8.78
N TYR A 399 17.03 2.18 -9.73
CA TYR A 399 17.09 0.75 -10.00
C TYR A 399 17.32 0.52 -11.49
N PRO A 400 18.57 0.70 -11.96
CA PRO A 400 18.87 0.53 -13.38
C PRO A 400 18.54 -0.91 -13.77
N ASN A 401 17.79 -1.08 -14.85
CA ASN A 401 17.49 -2.38 -15.42
C ASN A 401 16.63 -3.31 -14.55
N ILE A 402 15.83 -2.73 -13.64
CA ILE A 402 14.84 -3.44 -12.84
C ILE A 402 13.50 -2.78 -13.11
N SER A 403 12.51 -3.55 -13.56
CA SER A 403 11.17 -2.98 -13.72
C SER A 403 10.55 -2.62 -12.39
N ASN A 404 9.61 -1.70 -12.47
CA ASN A 404 8.63 -1.43 -11.43
C ASN A 404 8.01 -2.71 -10.83
N TYR A 405 7.77 -3.74 -11.64
CA TYR A 405 7.26 -5.00 -11.13
C TYR A 405 8.30 -5.81 -10.35
N GLU A 406 9.55 -5.91 -10.80
CA GLU A 406 10.59 -6.59 -10.02
C GLU A 406 10.89 -5.86 -8.70
N ILE A 407 10.76 -4.54 -8.68
CA ILE A 407 10.80 -3.74 -7.44
C ILE A 407 9.65 -4.17 -6.51
N ILE A 408 8.41 -4.18 -7.00
CA ILE A 408 7.24 -4.64 -6.24
C ILE A 408 7.45 -6.07 -5.74
N ARG A 409 7.78 -7.01 -6.63
CA ARG A 409 7.99 -8.43 -6.33
C ARG A 409 9.04 -8.62 -5.25
N LYS A 410 10.19 -7.95 -5.34
CA LYS A 410 11.24 -8.06 -4.32
C LYS A 410 10.80 -7.47 -2.97
N HIS A 411 10.06 -6.37 -2.96
CA HIS A 411 9.51 -5.84 -1.71
C HIS A 411 8.36 -6.69 -1.13
N PHE A 412 7.63 -7.45 -1.96
CA PHE A 412 6.55 -8.35 -1.54
C PHE A 412 7.00 -9.74 -1.11
N LEU A 413 7.97 -10.35 -1.80
CA LEU A 413 8.37 -11.74 -1.55
C LEU A 413 9.35 -11.88 -0.38
N MET A 414 10.07 -10.81 -0.01
CA MET A 414 11.07 -10.86 1.06
C MET A 414 10.50 -10.95 2.48
N SER A 415 9.19 -10.75 2.69
CA SER A 415 8.55 -10.89 4.02
C SER A 415 8.15 -12.33 4.35
N LYS A 416 7.89 -13.17 3.34
CA LYS A 416 7.38 -14.54 3.56
C LYS A 416 8.36 -15.48 4.27
N ASP A 417 9.66 -15.26 4.10
CA ASP A 417 10.69 -16.00 4.83
C ASP A 417 10.70 -15.66 6.33
N GLN A 418 10.07 -14.56 6.78
CA GLN A 418 9.98 -14.19 8.19
C GLN A 418 8.73 -14.80 8.86
N ASP A 419 7.59 -14.77 8.16
CA ASP A 419 6.32 -15.32 8.69
C ASP A 419 6.33 -16.85 8.79
N GLU A 420 6.97 -17.57 7.85
CA GLU A 420 7.10 -19.04 7.93
C GLU A 420 7.94 -19.47 9.13
N ASN A 421 8.94 -18.68 9.52
CA ASN A 421 9.77 -18.92 10.70
C ASN A 421 9.08 -18.57 12.03
N GLU A 422 8.09 -17.66 12.04
CA GLU A 422 7.30 -17.36 13.23
C GLU A 422 6.16 -18.38 13.42
N ILE A 423 5.54 -18.83 12.33
CA ILE A 423 4.50 -19.87 12.37
C ILE A 423 5.10 -21.25 12.71
N GLU A 424 6.33 -21.56 12.28
CA GLU A 424 7.03 -22.77 12.74
C GLU A 424 7.46 -22.68 14.21
N LYS A 425 7.74 -21.48 14.73
CA LYS A 425 8.02 -21.30 16.17
C LYS A 425 6.77 -21.47 17.03
N GLU A 426 5.63 -20.89 16.63
CA GLU A 426 4.37 -21.04 17.37
C GLU A 426 3.81 -22.48 17.30
N ASN A 427 4.08 -23.24 16.22
CA ASN A 427 3.66 -24.64 16.12
C ASN A 427 4.61 -25.61 16.84
N ASN A 428 5.86 -25.23 17.11
CA ASN A 428 6.82 -26.06 17.84
C ASN A 428 6.76 -25.85 19.37
N GLU A 429 6.06 -24.84 19.87
CA GLU A 429 5.87 -24.62 21.31
C GLU A 429 4.82 -25.56 21.96
N GLU A 430 4.12 -26.41 21.19
CA GLU A 430 3.16 -27.39 21.73
C GLU A 430 3.65 -28.87 21.71
N GLN A 431 4.90 -29.15 21.34
CA GLN A 431 5.42 -30.53 21.30
C GLN A 431 6.90 -30.69 21.70
N GLU A 432 7.31 -30.29 22.90
CA GLU A 432 8.58 -30.76 23.49
C GLU A 432 8.46 -30.99 25.01
N GLU A 433 7.91 -32.15 25.36
CA GLU A 433 8.37 -32.92 26.54
C GLU A 433 8.67 -34.32 26.02
N GLU A 434 9.96 -34.60 25.74
CA GLU A 434 10.68 -35.83 26.07
C GLU A 434 11.96 -35.99 25.22
N GLU A 435 13.08 -36.09 25.95
CA GLU A 435 14.37 -36.71 25.62
C GLU A 435 15.45 -35.89 24.86
N GLU A 436 16.37 -35.35 25.68
CA GLU A 436 17.76 -35.06 25.33
C GLU A 436 18.51 -36.35 24.97
N GLU A 437 19.27 -36.34 23.87
CA GLU A 437 20.70 -36.71 23.80
C GLU A 437 21.18 -36.74 22.33
N GLY A 438 22.27 -36.03 22.05
CA GLY A 438 23.10 -36.29 20.86
C GLY A 438 23.42 -35.10 19.96
N GLU A 439 24.09 -34.07 20.49
CA GLU A 439 24.92 -33.20 19.66
C GLU A 439 26.11 -34.01 19.10
N GLU A 440 26.18 -34.20 17.78
CA GLU A 440 27.41 -34.18 16.96
C GLU A 440 27.10 -34.64 15.52
N GLN A 441 26.37 -33.83 14.73
CA GLN A 441 26.35 -34.00 13.27
C GLN A 441 25.92 -32.77 12.44
N GLU A 442 25.95 -31.56 13.01
CA GLU A 442 25.53 -30.32 12.32
C GLU A 442 26.65 -29.31 12.00
N LYS A 443 27.91 -29.75 11.95
CA LYS A 443 29.04 -28.84 11.64
C LYS A 443 29.50 -28.80 10.18
N GLU A 444 28.84 -29.48 9.24
CA GLU A 444 29.26 -29.46 7.82
C GLU A 444 28.25 -28.93 6.78
N LYS A 445 27.08 -28.40 7.18
CA LYS A 445 26.10 -27.79 6.23
C LYS A 445 26.03 -26.26 6.24
N LYS A 446 26.84 -25.55 7.03
CA LYS A 446 26.89 -24.06 7.01
C LYS A 446 28.01 -23.54 6.11
N LYS A 447 27.82 -23.63 4.78
CA LYS A 447 28.65 -22.89 3.82
C LYS A 447 28.00 -22.68 2.44
N SER A 448 26.75 -22.18 2.41
CA SER A 448 26.24 -21.35 1.29
C SER A 448 24.87 -20.75 1.60
N THR A 449 24.80 -19.80 2.53
CA THR A 449 23.61 -18.94 2.69
C THR A 449 24.09 -17.51 2.59
N THR A 450 23.93 -16.91 1.41
CA THR A 450 23.91 -15.45 1.28
C THR A 450 22.71 -14.96 2.08
N GLU A 451 22.99 -14.26 3.17
CA GLU A 451 22.00 -13.65 4.05
C GLU A 451 20.97 -12.80 3.26
N ASN A 452 19.70 -12.92 3.63
CA ASN A 452 18.55 -12.19 3.10
C ASN A 452 18.67 -10.67 3.39
N LEU A 453 19.45 -9.95 2.59
CA LEU A 453 19.60 -8.50 2.70
C LEU A 453 18.42 -7.77 2.02
N PRO A 454 17.81 -6.74 2.65
CA PRO A 454 16.71 -5.97 2.08
C PRO A 454 17.06 -5.38 0.71
N PHE A 455 16.17 -5.54 -0.27
CA PHE A 455 16.38 -5.05 -1.63
C PHE A 455 16.45 -3.50 -1.64
N ARG A 456 17.62 -2.95 -2.00
CA ARG A 456 17.91 -1.50 -2.02
C ARG A 456 18.84 -1.13 -3.19
N PRO A 457 18.84 0.14 -3.64
CA PRO A 457 19.80 0.65 -4.63
C PRO A 457 21.25 0.46 -4.18
N CYS A 458 22.12 0.07 -5.11
CA CYS A 458 23.54 -0.12 -4.81
C CYS A 458 24.30 1.22 -4.81
N PHE A 459 25.02 1.51 -3.72
CA PHE A 459 25.91 2.67 -3.64
C PHE A 459 27.12 2.53 -4.59
N PRO A 460 27.45 3.57 -5.38
CA PRO A 460 28.76 3.72 -6.00
C PRO A 460 29.94 3.67 -5.00
N THR A 461 31.12 3.28 -5.47
CA THR A 461 32.34 3.09 -4.64
C THR A 461 32.92 4.38 -4.02
N SER A 462 32.43 5.57 -4.39
CA SER A 462 33.04 6.87 -4.07
C SER A 462 32.19 7.81 -3.19
N ILE A 463 31.24 7.28 -2.41
CA ILE A 463 30.35 8.10 -1.56
C ILE A 463 30.90 8.28 -0.15
N ASN A 464 30.78 9.49 0.40
CA ASN A 464 31.12 9.78 1.79
C ASN A 464 30.29 8.93 2.77
N ASN A 465 30.95 8.33 3.76
CA ASN A 465 30.32 7.41 4.71
C ASN A 465 29.16 8.04 5.50
N ASN A 466 29.24 9.32 5.88
CA ASN A 466 28.17 10.02 6.61
C ASN A 466 26.91 10.16 5.75
N ILE A 467 27.07 10.43 4.45
CA ILE A 467 25.96 10.49 3.48
C ILE A 467 25.38 9.09 3.25
N LYS A 468 26.24 8.08 3.08
CA LYS A 468 25.83 6.67 2.90
C LYS A 468 25.01 6.19 4.10
N GLN A 469 25.46 6.50 5.31
CA GLN A 469 24.75 6.14 6.55
C GLN A 469 23.41 6.85 6.64
N LEU A 470 23.35 8.17 6.37
CA LEU A 470 22.08 8.90 6.39
C LEU A 470 21.05 8.33 5.40
N ILE A 471 21.46 8.02 4.17
CA ILE A 471 20.58 7.35 3.19
C ILE A 471 20.14 5.98 3.73
N SER A 472 21.06 5.23 4.35
CA SER A 472 20.78 3.91 4.90
C SER A 472 19.76 3.93 6.02
N ASP A 473 19.85 4.92 6.91
CA ASP A 473 18.90 5.09 8.03
C ASP A 473 17.51 5.50 7.53
N CYS A 474 17.42 6.27 6.44
CA CYS A 474 16.12 6.69 5.88
C CYS A 474 15.34 5.54 5.23
N TRP A 475 16.00 4.52 4.68
CA TRP A 475 15.35 3.44 3.92
C TRP A 475 15.40 2.08 4.64
N THR A 476 15.49 2.04 5.96
CA THR A 476 15.41 0.76 6.73
C THR A 476 14.10 0.03 6.45
N GLU A 477 14.10 -1.31 6.56
CA GLU A 477 12.89 -2.11 6.34
C GLU A 477 11.84 -1.79 7.42
N ASP A 478 12.24 -1.80 8.69
CA ASP A 478 11.40 -1.35 9.79
C ASP A 478 11.09 0.16 9.68
N PRO A 479 9.80 0.55 9.54
CA PRO A 479 9.39 1.95 9.46
C PRO A 479 9.65 2.75 10.74
N GLU A 480 9.58 2.14 11.92
CA GLU A 480 9.76 2.82 13.22
C GLU A 480 11.23 3.19 13.48
N SER A 481 12.16 2.45 12.88
CA SER A 481 13.60 2.73 12.93
C SER A 481 14.04 3.94 12.09
N ARG A 482 13.18 4.48 11.22
CA ARG A 482 13.54 5.57 10.30
C ARG A 482 13.59 6.92 11.03
N PRO A 483 14.57 7.81 10.74
CA PRO A 483 14.71 9.09 11.44
C PRO A 483 13.67 10.12 11.01
N SER A 484 13.31 11.06 11.89
CA SER A 484 12.43 12.18 11.51
C SER A 484 13.10 13.18 10.57
N PHE A 485 12.32 13.93 9.79
CA PHE A 485 12.86 15.00 8.92
C PHE A 485 13.66 16.08 9.67
N ARG A 486 13.38 16.30 10.97
CA ARG A 486 14.18 17.17 11.85
C ARG A 486 15.61 16.65 12.00
N ILE A 487 15.76 15.35 12.29
CA ILE A 487 17.06 14.69 12.43
C ILE A 487 17.79 14.68 11.08
N ILE A 488 17.08 14.36 10.00
CA ILE A 488 17.62 14.36 8.64
C ILE A 488 18.16 15.74 8.27
N TYR A 489 17.35 16.80 8.45
CA TYR A 489 17.75 18.18 8.18
C TYR A 489 19.01 18.58 8.97
N ARG A 490 19.07 18.22 10.26
CA ARG A 490 20.25 18.48 11.10
C ARG A 490 21.50 17.78 10.56
N ARG A 491 21.40 16.48 10.26
CA ARG A 491 22.52 15.66 9.75
C ARG A 491 23.04 16.13 8.40
N ILE A 492 22.16 16.54 7.48
CA ILE A 492 22.59 17.10 6.19
C ILE A 492 23.41 18.39 6.40
N ASN A 493 22.96 19.28 7.29
CA ASN A 493 23.67 20.53 7.56
C ASN A 493 25.02 20.31 8.27
N GLU A 494 25.11 19.32 9.16
CA GLU A 494 26.37 18.88 9.76
C GLU A 494 27.37 18.41 8.68
N ILE A 495 26.92 17.58 7.74
CA ILE A 495 27.73 17.12 6.60
C ILE A 495 28.18 18.29 5.73
N ILE A 496 27.29 19.25 5.44
CA ILE A 496 27.63 20.46 4.67
C ILE A 496 28.73 21.25 5.38
N ASP A 497 28.64 21.42 6.69
CA ASP A 497 29.62 22.17 7.48
C ASP A 497 30.96 21.43 7.59
N GLU A 498 30.96 20.10 7.69
CA GLU A 498 32.18 19.29 7.61
C GLU A 498 32.89 19.43 6.27
N LEU A 499 32.14 19.38 5.17
CA LEU A 499 32.68 19.56 3.81
C LEU A 499 33.25 20.96 3.58
N LYS A 500 32.63 21.99 4.17
CA LYS A 500 33.17 23.36 4.17
C LYS A 500 34.49 23.45 4.96
N LYS A 501 34.61 22.74 6.07
CA LYS A 501 35.83 22.71 6.91
C LYS A 501 36.99 21.95 6.26
N THR A 502 36.71 20.84 5.57
CA THR A 502 37.74 19.98 4.95
C THR A 502 38.34 20.55 3.65
N LYS A 503 37.69 21.51 2.99
CA LYS A 503 38.14 22.08 1.70
C LYS A 503 38.47 23.58 1.78
N LYS A 504 39.28 24.00 2.75
CA LYS A 504 39.76 25.38 2.85
C LYS A 504 40.81 25.79 1.79
N GLU A 505 41.21 24.90 0.87
CA GLU A 505 42.20 25.21 -0.19
C GLU A 505 41.74 24.94 -1.64
N ILE A 506 40.49 24.53 -1.91
CA ILE A 506 40.01 24.32 -3.31
C ILE A 506 38.67 25.04 -3.62
N PHE A 507 38.05 25.70 -2.65
CA PHE A 507 36.71 26.30 -2.80
C PHE A 507 36.69 27.78 -3.23
N GLN A 508 37.73 28.26 -3.92
CA GLN A 508 37.71 29.59 -4.56
C GLN A 508 37.53 29.59 -6.09
N GLU A 509 37.50 28.43 -6.77
CA GLU A 509 37.36 28.40 -8.24
C GLU A 509 36.03 27.83 -8.79
N ALA A 510 35.08 27.41 -7.93
CA ALA A 510 33.81 26.82 -8.40
C ALA A 510 32.54 27.65 -8.11
N ILE A 511 32.67 28.87 -7.58
CA ILE A 511 31.57 29.84 -7.48
C ILE A 511 31.81 30.95 -8.52
N ASN A 512 31.93 30.56 -9.80
CA ASN A 512 31.62 31.50 -10.87
C ASN A 512 30.17 31.22 -11.30
N GLN A 513 29.26 32.02 -10.73
CA GLN A 513 27.83 32.04 -11.07
C GLN A 513 27.59 32.28 -12.58
N GLU A 514 28.60 32.68 -13.33
CA GLU A 514 28.55 32.89 -14.79
C GLU A 514 28.45 31.59 -15.62
N LYS A 515 29.11 30.49 -15.22
CA LYS A 515 29.01 29.20 -15.96
C LYS A 515 27.65 28.53 -15.80
N ILE A 516 26.98 28.79 -14.68
CA ILE A 516 25.60 28.35 -14.43
C ILE A 516 24.65 29.18 -15.32
N LYS A 517 24.84 30.50 -15.41
CA LYS A 517 24.03 31.37 -16.29
C LYS A 517 24.04 30.96 -17.77
N GLU A 518 25.19 30.62 -18.36
CA GLU A 518 25.26 30.16 -19.76
C GLU A 518 24.54 28.82 -19.99
N HIS A 519 24.51 27.95 -18.99
CA HIS A 519 23.83 26.65 -19.07
C HIS A 519 22.31 26.77 -18.99
N PHE A 520 21.81 27.76 -18.23
CA PHE A 520 20.38 28.03 -18.06
C PHE A 520 19.82 28.90 -19.21
N PHE A 521 20.62 29.79 -19.81
CA PHE A 521 20.18 30.63 -20.95
C PHE A 521 20.15 29.89 -22.30
N THR A 522 21.02 28.90 -22.53
CA THR A 522 21.11 28.22 -23.85
C THR A 522 19.97 27.23 -24.15
N GLN A 523 19.11 26.91 -23.17
CA GLN A 523 17.94 26.03 -23.38
C GLN A 523 16.65 26.77 -23.75
N SER A 524 16.53 28.07 -23.46
CA SER A 524 15.33 28.85 -23.83
C SER A 524 15.28 29.16 -25.34
N GLU A 525 16.44 29.32 -25.99
CA GLU A 525 16.53 29.69 -27.42
C GLU A 525 16.51 28.49 -28.39
N ASN A 526 17.02 27.31 -27.99
CA ASN A 526 17.07 26.13 -28.87
C ASN A 526 15.68 25.49 -29.13
N ILE A 527 14.66 25.84 -28.35
CA ILE A 527 13.26 25.42 -28.56
C ILE A 527 12.64 26.16 -29.76
N THR A 528 13.24 27.25 -30.23
CA THR A 528 12.71 28.04 -31.34
C THR A 528 13.22 27.54 -32.70
N LEU A 529 14.35 26.83 -32.74
CA LEU A 529 14.96 26.33 -33.99
C LEU A 529 14.47 24.94 -34.43
N GLN A 530 13.99 24.09 -33.52
CA GLN A 530 13.28 22.85 -33.91
C GLN A 530 11.88 23.11 -34.52
N LYS A 531 11.32 24.31 -34.32
CA LYS A 531 9.98 24.68 -34.79
C LYS A 531 9.85 24.94 -36.30
N LYS A 532 10.96 25.03 -37.06
CA LYS A 532 10.90 25.17 -38.52
C LYS A 532 10.82 23.84 -39.28
N GLN A 533 11.01 22.69 -38.63
CA GLN A 533 10.85 21.37 -39.27
C GLN A 533 9.58 20.62 -38.85
N GLU A 534 8.91 21.01 -37.75
CA GLU A 534 7.69 20.33 -37.27
C GLU A 534 6.37 20.95 -37.77
N GLN A 535 6.39 22.13 -38.40
CA GLN A 535 5.16 22.76 -38.92
C GLN A 535 4.61 22.11 -40.20
N ASN A 536 5.31 21.15 -40.83
CA ASN A 536 4.83 20.45 -42.02
C ASN A 536 4.20 19.06 -41.76
N ASN A 537 4.10 18.59 -40.51
CA ASN A 537 3.48 17.30 -40.21
C ASN A 537 2.38 17.42 -39.13
N ARG A 538 1.34 18.23 -39.39
CA ARG A 538 0.07 18.12 -38.66
C ARG A 538 -0.75 16.97 -39.23
N GLY A 539 -0.40 15.77 -38.81
CA GLY A 539 -1.09 14.54 -39.19
C GLY A 539 -0.62 13.30 -38.44
N LEU A 540 -0.14 13.41 -37.20
CA LEU A 540 0.21 12.27 -36.34
C LEU A 540 0.23 12.70 -34.86
N LEU A 541 -0.87 12.47 -34.14
CA LEU A 541 -0.92 12.47 -32.68
C LEU A 541 -1.06 11.02 -32.22
N ASN A 542 0.08 10.36 -31.95
CA ASN A 542 0.22 9.16 -31.13
C ASN A 542 1.69 8.72 -31.19
N LYS A 543 2.50 9.22 -30.25
CA LYS A 543 3.81 8.65 -29.88
C LYS A 543 4.38 9.48 -28.74
N ASN A 544 4.42 8.88 -27.56
CA ASN A 544 5.48 9.01 -26.55
C ASN A 544 5.21 7.93 -25.48
N GLN A 545 5.46 6.68 -25.88
CA GLN A 545 5.73 5.55 -25.01
C GLN A 545 7.19 5.16 -25.30
N ILE A 546 8.07 5.42 -24.36
CA ILE A 546 9.52 5.13 -24.35
C ILE A 546 9.77 4.71 -22.90
N SER A 547 10.41 3.60 -22.49
CA SER A 547 11.05 2.45 -23.12
C SER A 547 11.36 1.50 -21.95
N PHE A 548 10.62 0.41 -21.77
CA PHE A 548 10.91 -0.61 -20.76
C PHE A 548 11.83 -1.68 -21.34
N SER A 549 13.10 -1.38 -21.60
CA SER A 549 14.03 -2.32 -22.28
C SER A 549 14.82 -3.26 -21.38
N ASN A 550 14.76 -3.11 -20.05
CA ASN A 550 15.80 -3.68 -19.20
C ASN A 550 15.20 -4.53 -18.07
N LEU A 551 14.84 -5.78 -18.38
CA LEU A 551 14.12 -6.66 -17.47
C LEU A 551 14.47 -8.14 -17.68
N ILE A 552 15.76 -8.45 -17.78
CA ILE A 552 16.20 -9.82 -17.56
C ILE A 552 17.51 -9.85 -16.78
N SER A 553 17.40 -9.86 -15.46
CA SER A 553 18.48 -10.30 -14.57
C SER A 553 17.91 -10.86 -13.26
N THR A 554 17.16 -11.94 -13.34
CA THR A 554 17.25 -12.92 -12.25
C THR A 554 18.59 -13.60 -12.39
N LYS A 555 19.43 -13.56 -11.35
CA LYS A 555 20.67 -14.37 -11.27
C LYS A 555 20.30 -15.84 -11.37
N SER A 556 20.22 -16.33 -12.60
CA SER A 556 20.39 -17.71 -12.94
C SER A 556 21.44 -17.67 -14.05
N ASN A 557 22.71 -17.88 -13.69
CA ASN A 557 23.71 -18.32 -14.66
C ASN A 557 23.31 -19.74 -15.11
N VAL A 558 22.15 -19.89 -15.75
CA VAL A 558 21.81 -21.08 -16.50
C VAL A 558 22.65 -20.94 -17.74
N THR A 559 23.78 -21.64 -17.74
CA THR A 559 24.55 -21.86 -18.95
C THR A 559 23.60 -22.53 -19.92
N LEU A 560 23.14 -21.79 -20.94
CA LEU A 560 22.25 -22.33 -21.97
C LEU A 560 22.94 -23.59 -22.53
N PRO A 561 22.23 -24.72 -22.63
CA PRO A 561 22.82 -25.93 -23.19
C PRO A 561 23.38 -25.63 -24.58
N SER A 562 24.60 -26.10 -24.85
CA SER A 562 25.29 -25.85 -26.12
C SER A 562 24.64 -26.54 -27.32
N LYS A 563 23.74 -27.49 -27.07
CA LYS A 563 22.97 -28.20 -28.09
C LYS A 563 21.49 -27.82 -28.01
N PRO A 564 20.81 -27.67 -29.16
CA PRO A 564 19.36 -27.53 -29.21
C PRO A 564 18.64 -28.66 -28.49
N LYS A 565 17.57 -28.34 -27.76
CA LYS A 565 16.76 -29.29 -26.97
C LYS A 565 16.29 -30.50 -27.80
N TYR A 566 15.98 -30.26 -29.07
CA TYR A 566 15.45 -31.25 -30.00
C TYR A 566 16.49 -31.76 -31.01
N GLY A 567 17.77 -31.40 -30.83
CA GLY A 567 18.89 -31.97 -31.61
C GLY A 567 19.08 -31.43 -33.04
N GLY A 568 18.40 -30.36 -33.43
CA GLY A 568 18.58 -29.69 -34.72
C GLY A 568 19.75 -28.71 -34.76
N ASN A 569 19.69 -27.76 -35.69
CA ASN A 569 20.70 -26.72 -35.91
C ASN A 569 20.41 -25.46 -35.09
N LEU A 570 21.42 -24.62 -34.92
CA LEU A 570 21.30 -23.30 -34.29
C LEU A 570 21.16 -22.22 -35.36
N ILE A 571 20.11 -21.41 -35.27
CA ILE A 571 19.85 -20.22 -36.10
C ILE A 571 19.98 -18.99 -35.20
N THR A 572 20.71 -17.97 -35.64
CA THR A 572 20.90 -16.73 -34.86
C THR A 572 20.15 -15.55 -35.48
N VAL A 573 19.45 -14.79 -34.65
CA VAL A 573 18.65 -13.63 -35.04
C VAL A 573 19.21 -12.36 -34.40
N GLY A 574 19.40 -11.33 -35.21
CA GLY A 574 19.85 -10.01 -34.75
C GLY A 574 20.57 -9.26 -35.86
N LYS A 575 20.86 -7.98 -35.61
CA LYS A 575 21.55 -7.13 -36.59
C LYS A 575 22.93 -7.73 -36.95
N GLY A 576 23.14 -8.06 -38.22
CA GLY A 576 24.39 -8.68 -38.71
C GLY A 576 24.54 -10.17 -38.38
N LYS A 577 23.48 -10.86 -37.97
CA LYS A 577 23.43 -12.32 -37.77
C LYS A 577 22.88 -13.03 -39.02
N GLU A 578 22.75 -14.35 -38.95
CA GLU A 578 22.26 -15.18 -40.05
C GLU A 578 20.85 -14.79 -40.53
N CYS A 579 20.01 -14.36 -39.59
CA CYS A 579 18.71 -13.75 -39.87
C CYS A 579 18.63 -12.39 -39.18
N GLU A 580 18.14 -11.38 -39.88
CA GLU A 580 17.97 -10.05 -39.27
C GLU A 580 16.64 -9.94 -38.51
N THR A 581 15.64 -10.74 -38.88
CA THR A 581 14.33 -10.78 -38.22
C THR A 581 13.96 -12.19 -37.77
N ILE A 582 13.10 -12.29 -36.77
CA ILE A 582 12.62 -13.56 -36.21
C ILE A 582 11.76 -14.30 -37.24
N GLY A 583 10.95 -13.58 -38.01
CA GLY A 583 10.15 -14.14 -39.10
C GLY A 583 11.01 -14.83 -40.18
N GLN A 584 12.17 -14.27 -40.53
CA GLN A 584 13.10 -14.91 -41.47
C GLN A 584 13.64 -16.23 -40.91
N ALA A 585 14.00 -16.25 -39.61
CA ALA A 585 14.47 -17.46 -38.95
C ALA A 585 13.37 -18.53 -38.88
N LEU A 586 12.14 -18.16 -38.56
CA LEU A 586 10.99 -19.08 -38.52
C LEU A 586 10.69 -19.72 -39.88
N VAL A 587 10.87 -18.99 -40.99
CA VAL A 587 10.72 -19.53 -42.36
C VAL A 587 11.83 -20.51 -42.71
N LYS A 588 13.06 -20.29 -42.21
CA LYS A 588 14.20 -21.18 -42.44
C LYS A 588 14.19 -22.42 -41.55
N ALA A 589 13.68 -22.28 -40.33
CA ALA A 589 13.79 -23.28 -39.29
C ALA A 589 13.07 -24.58 -39.67
N ARG A 590 13.74 -25.69 -39.34
CA ARG A 590 13.25 -27.05 -39.54
C ARG A 590 12.99 -27.71 -38.19
N TYR A 591 12.41 -28.90 -38.26
CA TYR A 591 12.23 -29.77 -37.11
C TYR A 591 13.54 -29.91 -36.32
N GLY A 592 13.48 -29.63 -35.01
CA GLY A 592 14.58 -29.77 -34.09
C GLY A 592 15.44 -28.52 -33.89
N ASP A 593 15.32 -27.51 -34.76
CA ASP A 593 16.19 -26.34 -34.74
C ASP A 593 15.91 -25.43 -33.53
N ARG A 594 16.96 -24.71 -33.09
CA ARG A 594 16.89 -23.66 -32.07
C ARG A 594 17.16 -22.29 -32.68
N ILE A 595 16.34 -21.32 -32.32
CA ILE A 595 16.46 -19.92 -32.72
C ILE A 595 16.90 -19.09 -31.51
N ASP A 596 18.13 -18.59 -31.55
CA ASP A 596 18.68 -17.67 -30.55
C ASP A 596 18.51 -16.21 -31.02
N ILE A 597 17.79 -15.42 -30.23
CA ILE A 597 17.47 -14.04 -30.55
C ILE A 597 18.35 -13.12 -29.71
N GLU A 598 19.17 -12.28 -30.36
CA GLU A 598 19.98 -11.27 -29.68
C GLU A 598 19.12 -10.21 -29.00
N PRO A 599 19.54 -9.64 -27.86
CA PRO A 599 18.83 -8.57 -27.17
C PRO A 599 18.45 -7.41 -28.10
N GLY A 600 17.21 -6.94 -28.00
CA GLY A 600 16.67 -5.91 -28.88
C GLY A 600 15.15 -5.85 -28.86
N ILE A 601 14.61 -4.82 -29.52
CA ILE A 601 13.16 -4.64 -29.71
C ILE A 601 12.81 -5.03 -31.15
N TYR A 602 11.93 -6.00 -31.29
CA TYR A 602 11.49 -6.56 -32.56
C TYR A 602 10.01 -6.21 -32.79
N PHE A 603 9.71 -5.56 -33.92
CA PHE A 603 8.35 -5.14 -34.28
C PHE A 603 7.73 -6.07 -35.33
N GLU A 604 7.49 -7.32 -34.96
CA GLU A 604 6.98 -8.35 -35.87
C GLU A 604 6.06 -9.36 -35.15
N GLN A 605 5.32 -10.14 -35.93
CA GLN A 605 4.51 -11.25 -35.43
C GLN A 605 5.29 -12.56 -35.54
N LEU A 606 5.20 -13.39 -34.50
CA LEU A 606 5.75 -14.74 -34.50
C LEU A 606 4.62 -15.73 -34.78
N ILE A 607 4.73 -16.46 -35.88
CA ILE A 607 3.81 -17.54 -36.23
C ILE A 607 4.59 -18.85 -36.19
N ILE A 608 4.28 -19.70 -35.20
CA ILE A 608 4.94 -20.99 -35.01
C ILE A 608 3.99 -22.10 -35.43
N ASN A 609 4.17 -22.61 -36.64
CA ASN A 609 3.44 -23.75 -37.21
C ASN A 609 4.34 -24.96 -37.54
N THR A 610 5.63 -24.87 -37.22
CA THR A 610 6.61 -25.95 -37.36
C THR A 610 6.78 -26.67 -36.03
N ASN A 611 6.71 -28.00 -36.06
CA ASN A 611 6.83 -28.83 -34.86
C ASN A 611 8.27 -28.85 -34.32
N GLU A 612 8.39 -28.86 -32.99
CA GLU A 612 9.64 -29.12 -32.24
C GLU A 612 10.76 -28.12 -32.56
N ILE A 613 10.41 -26.83 -32.57
CA ILE A 613 11.36 -25.72 -32.58
C ILE A 613 11.53 -25.17 -31.16
N GLU A 614 12.76 -24.77 -30.83
CA GLU A 614 13.11 -24.04 -29.61
C GLU A 614 13.42 -22.57 -29.95
N ILE A 615 12.83 -21.62 -29.21
CA ILE A 615 13.11 -20.19 -29.37
C ILE A 615 13.59 -19.63 -28.03
N VAL A 616 14.75 -18.99 -28.04
CA VAL A 616 15.39 -18.46 -26.84
C VAL A 616 15.75 -17.00 -27.04
N GLY A 617 15.24 -16.13 -26.18
CA GLY A 617 15.74 -14.77 -26.03
C GLY A 617 17.07 -14.80 -25.28
N LEU A 618 18.14 -14.37 -25.95
CA LEU A 618 19.42 -14.15 -25.29
C LEU A 618 19.32 -12.92 -24.39
N GLN A 619 20.13 -12.92 -23.33
CA GLN A 619 20.20 -11.83 -22.35
C GLN A 619 21.64 -11.36 -22.26
N ASN A 620 21.83 -10.06 -22.07
CA ASN A 620 23.12 -9.51 -21.65
C ASN A 620 22.93 -8.65 -20.39
N GLU A 621 24.01 -8.12 -19.81
CA GLU A 621 23.98 -7.40 -18.52
C GLU A 621 22.97 -6.24 -18.45
N ASN A 622 22.50 -5.73 -19.60
CA ASN A 622 21.67 -4.53 -19.67
C ASN A 622 20.38 -4.67 -20.47
N ASN A 623 20.23 -5.65 -21.39
CA ASN A 623 19.12 -5.72 -22.34
C ASN A 623 18.55 -7.13 -22.48
N GLY A 624 17.23 -7.20 -22.71
CA GLY A 624 16.51 -8.41 -23.08
C GLY A 624 15.93 -8.40 -24.50
N VAL A 625 15.23 -9.47 -24.84
CA VAL A 625 14.46 -9.57 -26.10
C VAL A 625 13.02 -9.16 -25.86
N ILE A 626 12.59 -8.11 -26.56
CA ILE A 626 11.22 -7.60 -26.53
C ILE A 626 10.62 -7.73 -27.91
N ILE A 627 9.42 -8.30 -27.98
CA ILE A 627 8.67 -8.45 -29.22
C ILE A 627 7.36 -7.68 -29.08
N GLU A 628 7.13 -6.74 -29.99
CA GLU A 628 5.92 -5.93 -30.03
C GLU A 628 5.19 -6.10 -31.36
N TYR A 629 3.85 -6.18 -31.31
CA TYR A 629 3.04 -6.19 -32.52
C TYR A 629 1.68 -5.53 -32.31
N THR A 630 1.18 -4.86 -33.35
CA THR A 630 -0.04 -4.03 -33.24
C THR A 630 -1.27 -4.62 -33.92
N LYS A 631 -1.09 -5.31 -35.06
CA LYS A 631 -2.19 -5.71 -35.95
C LYS A 631 -2.87 -7.04 -35.58
N GLY A 632 -2.14 -7.95 -34.93
CA GLY A 632 -2.59 -9.30 -34.58
C GLY A 632 -1.97 -9.77 -33.27
N SER A 633 -2.07 -11.06 -32.96
CA SER A 633 -1.39 -11.62 -31.79
C SER A 633 0.13 -11.51 -31.96
N VAL A 634 0.90 -11.20 -30.90
CA VAL A 634 2.37 -11.06 -31.00
C VAL A 634 3.00 -12.42 -31.28
N LEU A 635 2.57 -13.44 -30.54
CA LEU A 635 2.87 -14.84 -30.81
C LEU A 635 1.58 -15.59 -31.14
N SER A 636 1.61 -16.38 -32.21
CA SER A 636 0.56 -17.32 -32.60
C SER A 636 1.17 -18.71 -32.75
N PHE A 637 0.83 -19.61 -31.85
CA PHE A 637 1.34 -20.97 -31.81
C PHE A 637 0.28 -21.98 -32.27
N GLN A 638 0.63 -22.76 -33.29
CA GLN A 638 -0.19 -23.84 -33.83
C GLN A 638 0.69 -25.00 -34.31
N SER A 639 1.28 -25.74 -33.36
CA SER A 639 2.17 -26.88 -33.63
C SER A 639 1.96 -27.98 -32.59
N LYS A 640 2.40 -29.21 -32.85
CA LYS A 640 2.30 -30.34 -31.90
C LYS A 640 3.03 -30.04 -30.59
N SER A 641 4.25 -29.49 -30.70
CA SER A 641 5.12 -29.12 -29.59
C SER A 641 6.11 -28.05 -30.02
N GLY A 642 6.66 -27.31 -29.06
CA GLY A 642 7.72 -26.32 -29.24
C GLY A 642 8.05 -25.66 -27.90
N SER A 643 9.13 -24.87 -27.85
CA SER A 643 9.49 -24.11 -26.65
C SER A 643 9.84 -22.66 -26.95
N VAL A 644 9.50 -21.78 -26.01
CA VAL A 644 9.75 -20.34 -26.06
C VAL A 644 10.25 -19.88 -24.69
N SER A 645 11.32 -19.10 -24.65
CA SER A 645 11.87 -18.65 -23.37
C SER A 645 12.57 -17.33 -23.37
N ASN A 646 12.62 -16.69 -22.19
CA ASN A 646 13.38 -15.48 -21.93
C ASN A 646 13.01 -14.31 -22.87
N ILE A 647 11.72 -14.20 -23.20
CA ILE A 647 11.18 -13.18 -24.12
C ILE A 647 10.08 -12.39 -23.43
N THR A 648 10.10 -11.07 -23.65
CA THR A 648 9.00 -10.17 -23.29
C THR A 648 8.08 -9.97 -24.50
N PHE A 649 6.80 -10.31 -24.37
CA PHE A 649 5.76 -10.12 -25.38
C PHE A 649 4.88 -8.93 -25.02
N ARG A 650 4.79 -7.93 -25.91
CA ARG A 650 3.96 -6.73 -25.71
C ARG A 650 2.96 -6.53 -26.83
N LYS A 651 1.68 -6.71 -26.52
CA LYS A 651 0.59 -6.34 -27.43
C LYS A 651 0.25 -4.86 -27.30
N ARG A 652 0.12 -4.19 -28.45
CA ARG A 652 -0.40 -2.81 -28.54
C ARG A 652 -1.66 -2.79 -29.41
N GLY A 653 -2.73 -2.13 -28.99
CA GLY A 653 -4.00 -2.03 -29.70
C GLY A 653 -5.02 -3.14 -29.38
N ALA A 654 -6.30 -2.83 -29.59
CA ALA A 654 -7.42 -3.72 -29.29
C ALA A 654 -7.57 -4.86 -30.33
N GLN A 655 -8.25 -5.94 -29.94
CA GLN A 655 -8.77 -7.07 -30.76
C GLN A 655 -8.01 -8.41 -30.81
N HIS A 656 -6.80 -8.55 -30.25
CA HIS A 656 -6.05 -9.83 -30.28
C HIS A 656 -5.26 -10.10 -28.98
N PHE A 657 -4.64 -11.27 -28.86
CA PHE A 657 -3.87 -11.65 -27.67
C PHE A 657 -2.42 -11.15 -27.72
N ALA A 658 -1.68 -11.13 -26.61
CA ALA A 658 -0.22 -11.00 -26.72
C ALA A 658 0.38 -12.33 -27.18
N VAL A 659 0.02 -13.42 -26.49
CA VAL A 659 0.36 -14.79 -26.88
C VAL A 659 -0.94 -15.56 -27.10
N GLU A 660 -1.07 -16.17 -28.28
CA GLU A 660 -2.18 -17.03 -28.64
C GLU A 660 -1.69 -18.46 -28.92
N ILE A 661 -2.11 -19.40 -28.10
CA ILE A 661 -1.83 -20.83 -28.22
C ILE A 661 -3.08 -21.50 -28.77
N ILE A 662 -3.10 -21.71 -30.09
CA ILE A 662 -4.26 -22.19 -30.82
C ILE A 662 -4.42 -23.70 -30.64
N SER A 663 -3.33 -24.47 -30.68
CA SER A 663 -3.34 -25.93 -30.50
C SER A 663 -1.96 -26.48 -30.14
N GLY A 664 -1.93 -27.62 -29.45
CA GLY A 664 -0.72 -28.39 -29.11
C GLY A 664 -0.04 -27.93 -27.81
N ASN A 665 1.22 -28.34 -27.63
CA ASN A 665 1.93 -28.27 -26.35
C ASN A 665 3.12 -27.31 -26.43
N LEU A 666 2.88 -26.03 -26.16
CA LEU A 666 3.96 -25.05 -26.05
C LEU A 666 4.55 -25.08 -24.64
N GLU A 667 5.86 -25.25 -24.52
CA GLU A 667 6.59 -25.00 -23.28
C GLU A 667 7.06 -23.53 -23.26
N MET A 668 6.59 -22.74 -22.31
CA MET A 668 6.97 -21.34 -22.16
C MET A 668 7.60 -21.11 -20.79
N HIS A 669 8.80 -20.53 -20.76
CA HIS A 669 9.50 -20.29 -19.50
C HIS A 669 10.17 -18.92 -19.42
N ASN A 670 10.10 -18.30 -18.23
CA ASN A 670 10.73 -17.01 -17.94
C ASN A 670 10.31 -15.89 -18.91
N CYS A 671 9.03 -15.86 -19.28
CA CYS A 671 8.48 -14.85 -20.18
C CYS A 671 7.65 -13.80 -19.42
N ASP A 672 7.71 -12.57 -19.90
CA ASP A 672 6.88 -11.45 -19.47
C ASP A 672 5.86 -11.15 -20.58
N ILE A 673 4.57 -11.20 -20.26
CA ILE A 673 3.47 -11.10 -21.21
C ILE A 673 2.54 -9.96 -20.79
N SER A 674 2.43 -8.94 -21.63
CA SER A 674 1.55 -7.80 -21.39
C SER A 674 0.86 -7.28 -22.64
N GLY A 675 -0.24 -6.56 -22.44
CA GLY A 675 -0.79 -5.71 -23.48
C GLY A 675 -2.29 -5.42 -23.41
N ASP A 676 -2.72 -4.38 -24.12
CA ASP A 676 -4.08 -3.83 -24.11
C ASP A 676 -5.06 -4.54 -25.08
N GLY A 677 -4.70 -5.75 -25.51
CA GLY A 677 -5.48 -6.63 -26.38
C GLY A 677 -6.66 -7.32 -25.69
N ALA A 678 -7.15 -8.42 -26.25
CA ALA A 678 -8.26 -9.21 -25.66
C ALA A 678 -7.85 -9.87 -24.33
N ALA A 679 -6.73 -10.58 -24.33
CA ALA A 679 -6.04 -11.07 -23.13
C ALA A 679 -4.53 -11.10 -23.37
N CYS A 680 -3.71 -11.12 -22.31
CA CYS A 680 -2.27 -11.33 -22.45
C CYS A 680 -2.01 -12.72 -23.05
N LEU A 681 -2.61 -13.75 -22.47
CA LEU A 681 -2.47 -15.13 -22.92
C LEU A 681 -3.83 -15.72 -23.31
N GLY A 682 -3.97 -16.19 -24.53
CA GLY A 682 -5.15 -16.93 -25.01
C GLY A 682 -4.81 -18.38 -25.32
N ILE A 683 -5.51 -19.34 -24.71
CA ILE A 683 -5.30 -20.79 -24.93
C ILE A 683 -6.61 -21.39 -25.41
N SER A 684 -6.57 -22.10 -26.53
CA SER A 684 -7.79 -22.65 -27.14
C SER A 684 -7.62 -24.01 -27.83
N ARG A 685 -8.71 -24.53 -28.41
CA ARG A 685 -8.83 -25.77 -29.21
C ARG A 685 -8.02 -26.96 -28.66
N CYS A 686 -8.25 -27.31 -27.40
CA CYS A 686 -7.58 -28.42 -26.72
C CYS A 686 -6.05 -28.29 -26.59
N ALA A 687 -5.46 -27.09 -26.75
CA ALA A 687 -4.07 -26.85 -26.43
C ALA A 687 -3.77 -27.18 -24.96
N ASP A 688 -2.56 -27.68 -24.69
CA ASP A 688 -2.11 -28.14 -23.37
C ASP A 688 -0.67 -27.65 -23.11
N PRO A 689 -0.44 -26.33 -23.05
CA PRO A 689 0.90 -25.77 -22.86
C PRO A 689 1.41 -25.97 -21.43
N VAL A 690 2.72 -25.92 -21.25
CA VAL A 690 3.39 -25.86 -19.94
C VAL A 690 4.01 -24.48 -19.81
N ILE A 691 3.60 -23.70 -18.81
CA ILE A 691 3.97 -22.30 -18.65
C ILE A 691 4.55 -22.13 -17.25
N THR A 692 5.82 -21.76 -17.16
CA THR A 692 6.56 -21.75 -15.89
C THR A 692 7.30 -20.43 -15.68
N ASN A 693 7.29 -19.89 -14.47
CA ASN A 693 8.03 -18.67 -14.13
C ASN A 693 7.67 -17.47 -15.02
N CYS A 694 6.39 -17.37 -15.42
CA CYS A 694 5.93 -16.32 -16.32
C CYS A 694 5.16 -15.23 -15.57
N PHE A 695 5.27 -14.01 -16.08
CA PHE A 695 4.49 -12.85 -15.64
C PHE A 695 3.44 -12.50 -16.67
N ILE A 696 2.18 -12.40 -16.22
CA ILE A 696 1.04 -12.13 -17.09
C ILE A 696 0.26 -10.95 -16.51
N HIS A 697 0.43 -9.77 -17.11
CA HIS A 697 -0.01 -8.54 -16.46
C HIS A 697 -0.41 -7.43 -17.41
N HIS A 698 -1.06 -6.39 -16.88
CA HIS A 698 -1.48 -5.20 -17.65
C HIS A 698 -2.32 -5.57 -18.89
N GLY A 699 -2.98 -6.73 -18.83
CA GLY A 699 -3.93 -7.24 -19.81
C GLY A 699 -5.31 -6.64 -19.62
N ASN A 700 -6.17 -6.80 -20.62
CA ASN A 700 -7.61 -6.75 -20.33
C ASN A 700 -7.98 -7.95 -19.44
N VAL A 701 -7.71 -9.17 -19.92
CA VAL A 701 -7.68 -10.39 -19.10
C VAL A 701 -6.22 -10.88 -19.06
N GLY A 702 -5.76 -11.42 -17.93
CA GLY A 702 -4.42 -12.00 -17.85
C GLY A 702 -4.32 -13.24 -18.74
N CYS A 703 -5.00 -14.32 -18.36
CA CYS A 703 -5.07 -15.54 -19.17
C CYS A 703 -6.51 -15.96 -19.44
N ALA A 704 -6.82 -16.25 -20.71
CA ALA A 704 -8.13 -16.74 -21.16
C ALA A 704 -7.99 -18.16 -21.73
N LEU A 705 -8.61 -19.13 -21.07
CA LEU A 705 -8.68 -20.53 -21.49
C LEU A 705 -10.09 -20.88 -21.97
N PHE A 706 -10.22 -21.30 -23.22
CA PHE A 706 -11.52 -21.57 -23.83
C PHE A 706 -11.47 -22.73 -24.83
N ASN A 707 -12.64 -23.22 -25.27
CA ASN A 707 -12.73 -24.33 -26.25
C ASN A 707 -11.94 -25.59 -25.86
N LYS A 708 -12.23 -26.13 -24.67
CA LYS A 708 -11.62 -27.33 -24.09
C LYS A 708 -10.11 -27.22 -23.88
N ALA A 709 -9.60 -26.00 -23.71
CA ALA A 709 -8.21 -25.77 -23.39
C ALA A 709 -7.81 -26.48 -22.09
N LYS A 710 -6.57 -26.93 -22.06
CA LYS A 710 -5.86 -27.39 -20.87
C LYS A 710 -4.70 -26.43 -20.62
N GLY A 711 -3.61 -26.92 -20.07
CA GLY A 711 -2.43 -26.14 -19.74
C GLY A 711 -2.02 -26.34 -18.29
N ASN A 712 -0.71 -26.38 -18.06
CA ASN A 712 -0.08 -26.43 -16.76
C ASN A 712 0.65 -25.12 -16.50
N PHE A 713 0.30 -24.44 -15.42
CA PHE A 713 0.94 -23.21 -14.97
C PHE A 713 1.65 -23.47 -13.66
N ASP A 714 2.94 -23.21 -13.59
CA ASP A 714 3.72 -23.36 -12.36
C ASP A 714 4.52 -22.09 -12.08
N ASN A 715 4.51 -21.63 -10.83
CA ASN A 715 5.23 -20.44 -10.39
C ASN A 715 5.00 -19.20 -11.29
N CYS A 716 3.75 -18.96 -11.68
CA CYS A 716 3.35 -17.83 -12.52
C CYS A 716 2.66 -16.75 -11.70
N SER A 717 2.72 -15.49 -12.15
CA SER A 717 2.01 -14.37 -11.53
C SER A 717 1.03 -13.71 -12.49
N PHE A 718 -0.22 -13.55 -12.05
CA PHE A 718 -1.32 -12.93 -12.82
C PHE A 718 -1.85 -11.70 -12.10
N PHE A 719 -1.48 -10.51 -12.57
CA PHE A 719 -1.75 -9.30 -11.79
C PHE A 719 -1.98 -8.03 -12.61
N VAL A 720 -2.64 -7.05 -12.01
CA VAL A 720 -2.87 -5.70 -12.59
C VAL A 720 -3.58 -5.80 -13.95
N ASN A 721 -4.48 -6.76 -14.11
CA ASN A 721 -5.32 -6.88 -15.30
C ASN A 721 -6.62 -6.08 -15.12
N LYS A 722 -7.15 -5.51 -16.21
CA LYS A 722 -8.38 -4.69 -16.17
C LYS A 722 -9.65 -5.47 -15.87
N PHE A 723 -9.60 -6.79 -16.03
CA PHE A 723 -10.64 -7.73 -15.66
C PHE A 723 -10.02 -8.86 -14.83
N GLN A 724 -10.26 -10.12 -15.19
CA GLN A 724 -9.78 -11.27 -14.41
C GLN A 724 -8.28 -11.51 -14.63
N GLY A 725 -7.62 -12.02 -13.59
CA GLY A 725 -6.27 -12.59 -13.73
C GLY A 725 -6.32 -13.83 -14.61
N ILE A 726 -7.25 -14.74 -14.33
CA ILE A 726 -7.46 -15.97 -15.09
C ILE A 726 -8.96 -16.18 -15.36
N CYS A 727 -9.32 -16.43 -16.62
CA CYS A 727 -10.67 -16.78 -17.04
C CYS A 727 -10.69 -18.17 -17.70
N ILE A 728 -11.45 -19.11 -17.13
CA ILE A 728 -11.58 -20.49 -17.58
C ILE A 728 -13.02 -20.75 -18.06
N THR A 729 -13.21 -20.99 -19.35
CA THR A 729 -14.52 -21.19 -19.99
C THR A 729 -14.47 -22.31 -21.04
N GLY A 730 -15.62 -22.68 -21.62
CA GLY A 730 -15.71 -23.59 -22.77
C GLY A 730 -15.30 -25.03 -22.47
N ASN A 731 -15.69 -25.58 -21.30
CA ASN A 731 -15.27 -26.90 -20.82
C ASN A 731 -13.74 -27.07 -20.69
N SER A 732 -13.02 -26.00 -20.38
CA SER A 732 -11.56 -26.06 -20.19
C SER A 732 -11.20 -26.65 -18.82
N ASN A 733 -9.99 -27.20 -18.68
CA ASN A 733 -9.53 -27.87 -17.46
C ASN A 733 -8.00 -27.74 -17.28
N PRO A 734 -7.49 -26.55 -16.92
CA PRO A 734 -6.07 -26.35 -16.64
C PRO A 734 -5.66 -26.83 -15.25
N ILE A 735 -4.34 -26.92 -15.04
CA ILE A 735 -3.67 -27.09 -13.76
C ILE A 735 -2.90 -25.79 -13.47
N ILE A 736 -3.05 -25.24 -12.28
CA ILE A 736 -2.35 -24.02 -11.83
C ILE A 736 -1.75 -24.30 -10.46
N GLU A 737 -0.43 -24.24 -10.35
CA GLU A 737 0.32 -24.62 -9.15
C GLU A 737 1.31 -23.52 -8.77
N ASN A 738 1.56 -23.36 -7.47
CA ASN A 738 2.60 -22.49 -6.89
C ASN A 738 2.55 -21.04 -7.40
N SER A 739 1.37 -20.58 -7.82
CA SER A 739 1.19 -19.33 -8.57
C SER A 739 0.48 -18.26 -7.73
N THR A 740 0.72 -16.99 -8.06
CA THR A 740 0.13 -15.84 -7.36
C THR A 740 -0.82 -15.06 -8.26
N ILE A 741 -2.01 -14.72 -7.75
CA ILE A 741 -3.06 -14.04 -8.51
C ILE A 741 -3.60 -12.86 -7.69
N PHE A 742 -3.24 -11.64 -8.08
CA PHE A 742 -3.51 -10.48 -7.23
C PHE A 742 -3.72 -9.18 -8.00
N TRP A 743 -4.36 -8.19 -7.36
CA TRP A 743 -4.55 -6.85 -7.92
C TRP A 743 -5.23 -6.80 -9.29
N ASN A 744 -6.11 -7.76 -9.56
CA ASN A 744 -6.93 -7.72 -10.76
C ASN A 744 -8.19 -6.88 -10.47
N LYS A 745 -8.63 -6.10 -11.46
CA LYS A 745 -9.79 -5.19 -11.35
C LYS A 745 -11.15 -5.91 -11.39
N ASP A 746 -11.14 -7.23 -11.49
CA ASP A 746 -12.30 -8.12 -11.37
C ASP A 746 -11.97 -9.24 -10.36
N SER A 747 -12.52 -10.44 -10.52
CA SER A 747 -12.16 -11.60 -9.71
C SER A 747 -10.77 -12.11 -10.10
N GLY A 748 -10.00 -12.62 -9.14
CA GLY A 748 -8.68 -13.20 -9.42
C GLY A 748 -8.78 -14.34 -10.44
N ILE A 749 -9.66 -15.31 -10.17
CA ILE A 749 -9.97 -16.43 -11.07
C ILE A 749 -11.48 -16.51 -11.31
N GLN A 750 -11.91 -16.55 -12.58
CA GLN A 750 -13.30 -16.84 -12.96
C GLN A 750 -13.40 -18.16 -13.72
N ILE A 751 -14.34 -19.03 -13.32
CA ILE A 751 -14.53 -20.37 -13.90
C ILE A 751 -15.99 -20.60 -14.27
N ARG A 752 -16.26 -20.80 -15.57
CA ARG A 752 -17.62 -20.85 -16.11
C ARG A 752 -17.82 -21.88 -17.22
N ASP A 753 -19.04 -22.00 -17.72
CA ASP A 753 -19.41 -22.85 -18.86
C ASP A 753 -18.96 -24.32 -18.69
N LYS A 754 -19.38 -24.95 -17.59
CA LYS A 754 -19.04 -26.35 -17.22
C LYS A 754 -17.53 -26.65 -17.11
N SER A 755 -16.70 -25.61 -17.09
CA SER A 755 -15.26 -25.76 -16.98
C SER A 755 -14.87 -26.29 -15.60
N LYS A 756 -13.68 -26.88 -15.58
CA LYS A 756 -13.02 -27.41 -14.40
C LYS A 756 -11.72 -26.62 -14.21
N GLY A 757 -10.83 -27.18 -13.43
CA GLY A 757 -9.50 -26.64 -13.16
C GLY A 757 -9.01 -27.24 -11.85
N THR A 758 -7.72 -27.48 -11.76
CA THR A 758 -7.08 -27.89 -10.50
C THR A 758 -6.08 -26.83 -10.11
N ILE A 759 -6.35 -26.15 -8.99
CA ILE A 759 -5.54 -25.05 -8.47
C ILE A 759 -4.92 -25.51 -7.15
N ARG A 760 -3.59 -25.46 -7.01
CA ARG A 760 -2.88 -25.90 -5.80
C ARG A 760 -1.80 -24.94 -5.35
N ASN A 761 -1.61 -24.81 -4.04
CA ASN A 761 -0.50 -24.03 -3.45
C ASN A 761 -0.46 -22.59 -4.02
N CYS A 762 -1.63 -21.99 -4.24
CA CYS A 762 -1.75 -20.67 -4.86
C CYS A 762 -2.21 -19.64 -3.84
N ASP A 763 -1.73 -18.41 -4.02
CA ASP A 763 -2.16 -17.25 -3.24
C ASP A 763 -3.00 -16.32 -4.12
N ILE A 764 -4.22 -16.04 -3.66
CA ILE A 764 -5.22 -15.26 -4.41
C ILE A 764 -5.75 -14.12 -3.54
N PHE A 765 -5.28 -12.90 -3.80
CA PHE A 765 -5.47 -11.79 -2.87
C PHE A 765 -5.55 -10.41 -3.51
N TYR A 766 -6.08 -9.43 -2.79
CA TYR A 766 -6.24 -8.04 -3.26
C TYR A 766 -6.93 -7.86 -4.63
N ASN A 767 -7.84 -8.76 -5.02
CA ASN A 767 -8.62 -8.57 -6.23
C ASN A 767 -9.85 -7.68 -5.92
N GLU A 768 -10.26 -6.82 -6.86
CA GLU A 768 -11.33 -5.83 -6.65
C GLU A 768 -12.73 -6.45 -6.51
N LEU A 769 -12.91 -7.70 -6.95
CA LEU A 769 -14.12 -8.47 -6.70
C LEU A 769 -13.83 -9.66 -5.78
N ASN A 770 -14.14 -10.89 -6.22
CA ASN A 770 -13.93 -12.09 -5.43
C ASN A 770 -12.50 -12.63 -5.66
N GLY A 771 -11.95 -13.38 -4.71
CA GLY A 771 -10.74 -14.16 -4.99
C GLY A 771 -10.99 -15.14 -6.14
N VAL A 772 -12.06 -15.92 -6.00
CA VAL A 772 -12.51 -16.89 -7.00
C VAL A 772 -14.02 -16.78 -7.23
N GLU A 773 -14.41 -16.72 -8.50
CA GLU A 773 -15.80 -16.77 -8.92
C GLU A 773 -16.08 -17.99 -9.80
N THR A 774 -17.18 -18.70 -9.53
CA THR A 774 -17.61 -19.83 -10.36
C THR A 774 -19.08 -19.70 -10.79
N THR A 775 -19.37 -20.03 -12.05
CA THR A 775 -20.74 -19.99 -12.57
C THR A 775 -21.03 -21.06 -13.64
N GLN A 776 -22.30 -21.16 -14.05
CA GLN A 776 -22.74 -21.99 -15.19
C GLN A 776 -22.25 -23.45 -15.11
N LEU A 777 -22.55 -24.12 -14.00
CA LEU A 777 -22.28 -25.55 -13.76
C LEU A 777 -20.78 -25.94 -13.75
N SER A 778 -19.88 -25.00 -13.48
CA SER A 778 -18.45 -25.30 -13.29
C SER A 778 -18.19 -26.14 -12.02
N SER A 779 -17.07 -26.86 -12.01
CA SER A 779 -16.67 -27.79 -10.94
C SER A 779 -15.14 -27.83 -10.73
N PRO A 780 -14.53 -26.70 -10.33
CA PRO A 780 -13.09 -26.64 -10.08
C PRO A 780 -12.69 -27.31 -8.76
N ARG A 781 -11.39 -27.61 -8.61
CA ARG A 781 -10.76 -28.09 -7.38
C ARG A 781 -9.69 -27.10 -6.91
N PHE A 782 -9.75 -26.72 -5.64
CA PHE A 782 -8.73 -25.91 -4.95
C PHE A 782 -8.16 -26.69 -3.77
N GLU A 783 -6.84 -26.74 -3.67
CA GLU A 783 -6.13 -27.52 -2.65
C GLU A 783 -4.92 -26.76 -2.10
N ASN A 784 -4.83 -26.61 -0.78
CA ASN A 784 -3.73 -25.90 -0.10
C ASN A 784 -3.51 -24.45 -0.61
N CYS A 785 -4.57 -23.75 -1.02
CA CYS A 785 -4.49 -22.36 -1.45
C CYS A 785 -4.77 -21.38 -0.28
N LYS A 786 -4.18 -20.18 -0.35
CA LYS A 786 -4.52 -19.04 0.51
C LYS A 786 -5.35 -18.03 -0.27
N ILE A 787 -6.54 -17.67 0.23
CA ILE A 787 -7.46 -16.73 -0.42
C ILE A 787 -7.84 -15.64 0.57
N TYR A 788 -7.27 -14.45 0.40
CA TYR A 788 -7.35 -13.42 1.42
C TYR A 788 -7.40 -11.99 0.89
N GLU A 789 -7.92 -11.08 1.71
CA GLU A 789 -7.91 -9.63 1.45
C GLU A 789 -8.48 -9.22 0.08
N ASN A 790 -9.44 -10.00 -0.45
CA ASN A 790 -10.19 -9.60 -1.63
C ASN A 790 -11.33 -8.64 -1.23
N GLN A 791 -11.68 -7.72 -2.12
CA GLN A 791 -12.65 -6.66 -1.84
C GLN A 791 -14.11 -7.15 -1.76
N GLN A 792 -14.35 -8.40 -2.17
CA GLN A 792 -15.62 -9.11 -1.94
C GLN A 792 -15.39 -10.43 -1.19
N ASN A 793 -15.87 -11.55 -1.72
CA ASN A 793 -15.78 -12.85 -1.05
C ASN A 793 -14.45 -13.53 -1.38
N GLY A 794 -14.00 -14.44 -0.52
CA GLY A 794 -12.90 -15.35 -0.89
C GLY A 794 -13.33 -16.23 -2.07
N PHE A 795 -14.38 -17.01 -1.87
CA PHE A 795 -15.05 -17.81 -2.90
C PHE A 795 -16.50 -17.36 -3.11
N ALA A 796 -16.88 -17.15 -4.37
CA ALA A 796 -18.26 -16.89 -4.77
C ALA A 796 -18.74 -17.94 -5.79
N PHE A 797 -19.73 -18.74 -5.40
CA PHE A 797 -20.31 -19.80 -6.21
C PHE A 797 -21.74 -19.45 -6.65
N PHE A 798 -21.96 -19.34 -7.95
CA PHE A 798 -23.25 -18.96 -8.54
C PHE A 798 -23.73 -20.00 -9.54
N LYS A 799 -24.70 -20.86 -9.17
CA LYS A 799 -25.13 -21.99 -10.01
C LYS A 799 -23.95 -22.90 -10.39
N ALA A 800 -23.00 -23.05 -9.49
CA ALA A 800 -21.88 -23.96 -9.63
C ALA A 800 -22.33 -25.39 -9.30
N ASN A 801 -21.79 -26.38 -10.00
CA ASN A 801 -22.26 -27.75 -9.83
C ASN A 801 -21.65 -28.38 -8.58
N ARG A 802 -20.36 -28.71 -8.61
CA ARG A 802 -19.67 -29.37 -7.49
C ARG A 802 -18.21 -28.90 -7.33
N PRO A 803 -17.95 -27.62 -7.00
CA PRO A 803 -16.61 -27.17 -6.64
C PRO A 803 -16.07 -27.94 -5.43
N VAL A 804 -14.76 -28.22 -5.40
CA VAL A 804 -14.10 -28.92 -4.30
C VAL A 804 -13.04 -28.01 -3.68
N LEU A 805 -13.16 -27.73 -2.38
CA LEU A 805 -12.19 -26.98 -1.59
C LEU A 805 -11.60 -27.90 -0.51
N LEU A 806 -10.30 -28.19 -0.58
CA LEU A 806 -9.59 -29.04 0.36
C LEU A 806 -8.41 -28.30 1.01
N LYS A 807 -8.34 -28.26 2.34
CA LYS A 807 -7.15 -27.75 3.07
C LYS A 807 -6.75 -26.31 2.71
N ASN A 808 -7.69 -25.47 2.31
CA ASN A 808 -7.42 -24.06 1.99
C ASN A 808 -7.54 -23.17 3.24
N ILE A 809 -6.89 -22.01 3.18
CA ILE A 809 -6.93 -20.96 4.20
C ILE A 809 -7.62 -19.73 3.59
N ILE A 810 -8.75 -19.31 4.16
CA ILE A 810 -9.62 -18.27 3.59
C ILE A 810 -9.88 -17.18 4.64
N TYR A 811 -9.26 -16.02 4.50
CA TYR A 811 -9.29 -15.02 5.58
C TYR A 811 -9.26 -13.56 5.15
N SER A 812 -9.68 -12.67 6.06
CA SER A 812 -9.60 -11.21 5.87
C SER A 812 -10.27 -10.67 4.59
N ASN A 813 -11.19 -11.42 3.98
CA ASN A 813 -11.93 -10.92 2.82
C ASN A 813 -12.99 -9.91 3.28
N ASN A 814 -13.25 -8.90 2.45
CA ASN A 814 -14.09 -7.75 2.81
C ASN A 814 -15.59 -8.10 2.83
N LYS A 815 -15.99 -9.28 2.35
CA LYS A 815 -17.31 -9.88 2.53
C LYS A 815 -17.22 -11.25 3.21
N SER A 816 -17.92 -12.26 2.70
CA SER A 816 -17.95 -13.60 3.28
C SER A 816 -16.75 -14.42 2.82
N GLY A 817 -16.30 -15.38 3.63
CA GLY A 817 -15.21 -16.30 3.23
C GLY A 817 -15.65 -17.14 2.02
N ILE A 818 -16.78 -17.84 2.17
CA ILE A 818 -17.41 -18.63 1.10
C ILE A 818 -18.87 -18.21 0.96
N SER A 819 -19.29 -17.85 -0.25
CA SER A 819 -20.68 -17.49 -0.59
C SER A 819 -21.24 -18.41 -1.67
N CYS A 820 -22.39 -19.04 -1.40
CA CYS A 820 -23.01 -20.04 -2.26
C CYS A 820 -24.46 -19.67 -2.63
N ASN A 821 -24.70 -19.50 -3.92
CA ASN A 821 -26.01 -19.24 -4.51
C ASN A 821 -26.40 -20.38 -5.46
N ASN A 822 -27.45 -21.13 -5.10
CA ASN A 822 -27.92 -22.30 -5.85
C ASN A 822 -26.76 -23.22 -6.30
N SER A 823 -25.84 -23.52 -5.38
CA SER A 823 -24.60 -24.27 -5.66
C SER A 823 -24.40 -25.39 -4.63
N ALA A 824 -23.62 -26.41 -4.99
CA ALA A 824 -23.39 -27.60 -4.15
C ALA A 824 -21.89 -27.93 -3.97
N PRO A 825 -21.11 -27.09 -3.27
CA PRO A 825 -19.68 -27.35 -3.07
C PRO A 825 -19.40 -28.49 -2.09
N ILE A 826 -18.21 -29.07 -2.21
CA ILE A 826 -17.58 -29.92 -1.19
C ILE A 826 -16.46 -29.12 -0.55
N VAL A 827 -16.54 -28.88 0.76
CA VAL A 827 -15.58 -28.07 1.51
C VAL A 827 -15.05 -28.91 2.68
N LYS A 828 -13.80 -29.35 2.59
CA LYS A 828 -13.18 -30.26 3.55
C LYS A 828 -11.87 -29.72 4.14
N MET A 829 -11.72 -29.79 5.46
CA MET A 829 -10.48 -29.46 6.18
C MET A 829 -9.96 -28.03 5.92
N ASN A 830 -10.84 -27.07 5.63
CA ASN A 830 -10.44 -25.68 5.38
C ASN A 830 -10.47 -24.85 6.68
N GLN A 831 -9.68 -23.77 6.70
CA GLN A 831 -9.71 -22.75 7.75
C GLN A 831 -10.33 -21.46 7.18
N ILE A 832 -11.36 -20.93 7.84
CA ILE A 832 -12.14 -19.79 7.35
C ILE A 832 -12.33 -18.77 8.48
N TYR A 833 -11.58 -17.66 8.44
CA TYR A 833 -11.52 -16.74 9.57
C TYR A 833 -11.32 -15.27 9.21
N LEU A 834 -11.60 -14.36 10.16
CA LEU A 834 -11.38 -12.91 10.01
C LEU A 834 -12.07 -12.25 8.79
N ASN A 835 -13.06 -12.89 8.17
CA ASN A 835 -13.80 -12.26 7.08
C ASN A 835 -14.78 -11.23 7.65
N LYS A 836 -15.00 -10.12 6.93
CA LYS A 836 -15.82 -8.99 7.42
C LYS A 836 -17.33 -9.25 7.40
N GLU A 837 -17.76 -10.35 6.80
CA GLU A 837 -19.14 -10.84 6.91
C GLU A 837 -19.20 -12.24 7.55
N THR A 838 -19.95 -13.17 6.95
CA THR A 838 -20.13 -14.54 7.45
C THR A 838 -18.99 -15.42 6.95
N GLY A 839 -18.53 -16.37 7.76
CA GLY A 839 -17.53 -17.35 7.31
C GLY A 839 -18.02 -18.13 6.08
N ILE A 840 -19.15 -18.84 6.22
CA ILE A 840 -19.82 -19.57 5.14
C ILE A 840 -21.29 -19.16 5.01
N PHE A 841 -21.67 -18.64 3.85
CA PHE A 841 -23.02 -18.20 3.56
C PHE A 841 -23.67 -18.97 2.41
N LEU A 842 -24.79 -19.66 2.67
CA LEU A 842 -25.56 -20.42 1.68
C LEU A 842 -26.98 -19.87 1.52
N TYR A 843 -27.39 -19.61 0.28
CA TYR A 843 -28.72 -19.10 -0.04
C TYR A 843 -29.25 -19.58 -1.39
N LYS A 844 -30.56 -19.44 -1.58
CA LYS A 844 -31.31 -19.81 -2.81
C LYS A 844 -31.13 -21.28 -3.19
N LYS A 845 -31.64 -22.20 -2.36
CA LYS A 845 -31.59 -23.65 -2.60
C LYS A 845 -30.16 -24.20 -2.75
N SER A 846 -29.19 -23.57 -2.10
CA SER A 846 -27.83 -24.12 -2.08
C SER A 846 -27.78 -25.38 -1.22
N THR A 847 -26.99 -26.35 -1.64
CA THR A 847 -26.70 -27.59 -0.92
C THR A 847 -25.18 -27.68 -0.73
N GLY A 848 -24.65 -28.85 -0.39
CA GLY A 848 -23.21 -29.08 -0.33
C GLY A 848 -22.81 -29.88 0.90
N GLU A 849 -21.54 -30.27 0.94
CA GLU A 849 -20.93 -31.06 2.01
C GLU A 849 -19.81 -30.25 2.65
N PHE A 850 -19.94 -29.95 3.93
CA PHE A 850 -18.95 -29.19 4.72
C PHE A 850 -18.45 -30.08 5.84
N ASN A 851 -17.21 -30.58 5.74
CA ASN A 851 -16.67 -31.55 6.68
C ASN A 851 -15.29 -31.17 7.25
N GLY A 852 -15.14 -31.24 8.57
CA GLY A 852 -13.83 -31.04 9.21
C GLY A 852 -13.24 -29.63 9.10
N ASN A 853 -14.06 -28.60 8.86
CA ASN A 853 -13.57 -27.22 8.69
C ASN A 853 -13.48 -26.49 10.04
N LYS A 854 -12.52 -25.56 10.15
CA LYS A 854 -12.40 -24.59 11.25
C LYS A 854 -12.96 -23.24 10.79
N ILE A 855 -13.99 -22.71 11.46
CA ILE A 855 -14.70 -21.49 11.05
C ILE A 855 -14.76 -20.54 12.25
N TYR A 856 -13.93 -19.51 12.27
CA TYR A 856 -13.71 -18.71 13.48
C TYR A 856 -13.40 -17.24 13.25
N LYS A 857 -13.59 -16.39 14.26
CA LYS A 857 -13.24 -14.95 14.21
C LYS A 857 -13.85 -14.16 13.03
N ASN A 858 -14.93 -14.63 12.42
CA ASN A 858 -15.62 -13.87 11.37
C ASN A 858 -16.51 -12.80 11.99
N LYS A 859 -16.63 -11.63 11.34
CA LYS A 859 -17.29 -10.43 11.91
C LYS A 859 -18.81 -10.61 12.09
N LEU A 860 -19.45 -11.45 11.29
CA LEU A 860 -20.84 -11.86 11.47
C LEU A 860 -20.90 -13.30 11.99
N SER A 861 -21.84 -14.12 11.50
CA SER A 861 -21.93 -15.52 11.91
C SER A 861 -20.79 -16.37 11.36
N GLY A 862 -20.50 -17.49 12.03
CA GLY A 862 -19.64 -18.52 11.46
C GLY A 862 -20.26 -19.11 10.19
N VAL A 863 -21.49 -19.59 10.31
CA VAL A 863 -22.26 -20.17 9.19
C VAL A 863 -23.68 -19.60 9.15
N GLN A 864 -24.16 -19.30 7.95
CA GLN A 864 -25.57 -18.93 7.72
C GLN A 864 -26.15 -19.69 6.51
N ILE A 865 -27.31 -20.32 6.70
CA ILE A 865 -28.08 -21.01 5.66
C ILE A 865 -29.48 -20.42 5.52
N GLN A 866 -29.92 -20.16 4.29
CA GLN A 866 -31.25 -19.58 4.06
C GLN A 866 -31.90 -19.89 2.71
N ASN A 867 -33.18 -19.51 2.57
CA ASN A 867 -33.97 -19.57 1.35
C ASN A 867 -34.04 -20.99 0.76
N ASN A 868 -34.55 -21.93 1.56
CA ASN A 868 -34.68 -23.36 1.22
C ASN A 868 -33.34 -24.05 0.91
N SER A 869 -32.23 -23.55 1.47
CA SER A 869 -30.94 -24.25 1.38
C SER A 869 -30.92 -25.49 2.27
N ASP A 870 -30.27 -26.54 1.80
CA ASP A 870 -30.23 -27.88 2.42
C ASP A 870 -28.80 -28.48 2.37
N PRO A 871 -27.83 -27.90 3.09
CA PRO A 871 -26.47 -28.43 3.14
C PRO A 871 -26.27 -29.45 4.27
N ILE A 872 -25.19 -30.21 4.16
CA ILE A 872 -24.69 -31.09 5.22
C ILE A 872 -23.45 -30.46 5.85
N PHE A 873 -23.47 -30.27 7.17
CA PHE A 873 -22.30 -29.86 7.97
C PHE A 873 -21.97 -30.98 8.94
N ASP A 874 -20.79 -31.58 8.82
CA ASP A 874 -20.37 -32.72 9.62
C ASP A 874 -18.98 -32.49 10.24
N SER A 875 -18.83 -32.68 11.54
CA SER A 875 -17.52 -32.64 12.21
C SER A 875 -16.73 -31.33 12.03
N ASN A 876 -17.42 -30.18 11.96
CA ASN A 876 -16.77 -28.86 11.88
C ASN A 876 -16.62 -28.24 13.28
N SER A 877 -15.61 -27.36 13.42
CA SER A 877 -15.41 -26.52 14.60
C SER A 877 -15.76 -25.07 14.26
N ILE A 878 -16.76 -24.51 14.94
CA ILE A 878 -17.31 -23.17 14.68
C ILE A 878 -17.24 -22.34 15.97
N TYR A 879 -16.28 -21.42 16.05
CA TYR A 879 -15.97 -20.77 17.33
C TYR A 879 -15.49 -19.33 17.20
N GLU A 880 -15.56 -18.54 18.28
CA GLU A 880 -15.03 -17.16 18.33
C GLU A 880 -15.55 -16.23 17.22
N ASN A 881 -16.70 -16.52 16.61
CA ASN A 881 -17.29 -15.59 15.65
C ASN A 881 -17.99 -14.46 16.42
N PHE A 882 -17.91 -13.24 15.88
CA PHE A 882 -18.50 -12.06 16.51
C PHE A 882 -20.04 -12.09 16.47
N GLY A 883 -20.62 -12.87 15.56
CA GLY A 883 -22.03 -13.22 15.49
C GLY A 883 -22.37 -14.54 16.17
N SER A 884 -23.46 -15.16 15.72
CA SER A 884 -23.81 -16.51 16.18
C SER A 884 -22.96 -17.56 15.46
N GLY A 885 -22.70 -18.70 16.09
CA GLY A 885 -21.96 -19.80 15.46
C GLY A 885 -22.65 -20.28 14.19
N PHE A 886 -23.93 -20.64 14.30
CA PHE A 886 -24.74 -21.14 13.19
C PHE A 886 -26.10 -20.43 13.12
N ILE A 887 -26.52 -20.01 11.93
CA ILE A 887 -27.83 -19.40 11.68
C ILE A 887 -28.57 -20.15 10.57
N ALA A 888 -29.79 -20.60 10.85
CA ALA A 888 -30.69 -21.24 9.90
C ALA A 888 -31.99 -20.43 9.76
N ARG A 889 -32.31 -19.96 8.56
CA ARG A 889 -33.52 -19.14 8.32
C ARG A 889 -34.22 -19.41 7.00
N SER A 890 -35.43 -18.87 6.84
CA SER A 890 -36.18 -18.85 5.58
C SER A 890 -36.37 -20.25 4.97
N ASN A 891 -37.01 -21.13 5.74
CA ASN A 891 -37.36 -22.52 5.38
C ASN A 891 -36.15 -23.39 4.96
N SER A 892 -34.95 -23.16 5.49
CA SER A 892 -33.81 -24.06 5.29
C SER A 892 -34.02 -25.44 5.96
N LEU A 893 -33.38 -26.48 5.42
CA LEU A 893 -33.61 -27.90 5.78
C LEU A 893 -32.33 -28.69 6.12
N GLY A 894 -31.18 -28.03 6.25
CA GLY A 894 -29.87 -28.68 6.32
C GLY A 894 -29.71 -29.74 7.42
N ASN A 895 -28.71 -30.62 7.26
CA ASN A 895 -28.32 -31.62 8.25
C ASN A 895 -26.98 -31.24 8.90
N ILE A 896 -27.04 -30.79 10.15
CA ILE A 896 -25.92 -30.26 10.91
C ILE A 896 -25.59 -31.29 12.00
N GLN A 897 -24.50 -32.03 11.85
CA GLN A 897 -24.18 -33.15 12.72
C GLN A 897 -22.72 -33.17 13.22
N ASN A 898 -22.49 -33.71 14.41
CA ASN A 898 -21.15 -33.90 14.99
C ASN A 898 -20.28 -32.63 15.07
N ASN A 899 -20.88 -31.43 15.03
CA ASN A 899 -20.10 -30.18 15.04
C ASN A 899 -19.84 -29.71 16.47
N LYS A 900 -18.71 -29.03 16.67
CA LYS A 900 -18.38 -28.27 17.89
C LYS A 900 -18.68 -26.80 17.64
N ILE A 901 -19.61 -26.21 18.39
CA ILE A 901 -20.04 -24.83 18.24
C ILE A 901 -19.88 -24.12 19.58
N HIS A 902 -18.79 -23.35 19.75
CA HIS A 902 -18.42 -22.83 21.06
C HIS A 902 -17.82 -21.44 21.03
N HIS A 903 -17.82 -20.73 22.16
CA HIS A 903 -17.10 -19.45 22.30
C HIS A 903 -17.51 -18.37 21.28
N ASN A 904 -18.71 -18.43 20.68
CA ASN A 904 -19.17 -17.37 19.79
C ASN A 904 -19.76 -16.21 20.61
N ASN A 905 -19.56 -14.96 20.17
CA ASN A 905 -19.96 -13.76 20.93
C ASN A 905 -21.48 -13.59 21.03
N LYS A 906 -22.24 -14.21 20.11
CA LYS A 906 -23.70 -14.33 20.23
C LYS A 906 -24.07 -15.76 20.55
N ARG A 907 -25.09 -16.29 19.89
CA ARG A 907 -25.64 -17.61 20.24
C ARG A 907 -24.85 -18.71 19.56
N GLY A 908 -24.86 -19.91 20.12
CA GLY A 908 -24.37 -21.09 19.41
C GLY A 908 -25.16 -21.30 18.11
N ILE A 909 -26.50 -21.41 18.22
CA ILE A 909 -27.40 -21.65 17.09
C ILE A 909 -28.62 -20.74 17.13
N ASP A 910 -28.96 -20.15 15.97
CA ASP A 910 -30.23 -19.47 15.70
C ASP A 910 -31.06 -20.23 14.66
N VAL A 911 -32.32 -20.53 14.98
CA VAL A 911 -33.30 -21.11 14.05
C VAL A 911 -34.48 -20.16 13.89
N GLU A 912 -34.65 -19.64 12.67
CA GLU A 912 -35.57 -18.54 12.39
C GLU A 912 -36.45 -18.80 11.17
N SER A 913 -37.49 -17.99 11.00
CA SER A 913 -38.23 -17.82 9.73
C SER A 913 -38.65 -19.13 9.05
N GLY A 914 -39.29 -20.03 9.81
CA GLY A 914 -39.81 -21.30 9.29
C GLY A 914 -38.76 -22.39 9.02
N SER A 915 -37.48 -22.15 9.32
CA SER A 915 -36.43 -23.15 9.15
C SER A 915 -36.72 -24.43 9.95
N ASP A 916 -36.52 -25.58 9.31
CA ASP A 916 -36.70 -26.93 9.87
C ASP A 916 -35.40 -27.74 9.78
N THR A 917 -34.28 -27.04 9.96
CA THR A 917 -32.92 -27.60 9.92
C THR A 917 -32.73 -28.63 11.04
N LYS A 918 -32.04 -29.73 10.72
CA LYS A 918 -31.74 -30.82 11.64
C LYS A 918 -30.38 -30.60 12.30
N PHE A 919 -30.35 -30.74 13.60
CA PHE A 919 -29.16 -30.67 14.44
C PHE A 919 -29.02 -31.99 15.20
N LEU A 920 -28.01 -32.78 14.88
CA LEU A 920 -27.77 -34.12 15.41
C LEU A 920 -26.39 -34.24 16.08
N GLN A 921 -26.31 -34.67 17.33
CA GLN A 921 -25.00 -34.97 17.96
C GLN A 921 -23.99 -33.80 17.95
N ASN A 922 -24.46 -32.56 17.98
CA ASN A 922 -23.59 -31.39 18.09
C ASN A 922 -23.27 -31.06 19.55
N SER A 923 -22.09 -30.48 19.79
CA SER A 923 -21.69 -29.92 21.07
C SER A 923 -21.78 -28.39 20.99
N ILE A 924 -22.67 -27.79 21.78
CA ILE A 924 -23.00 -26.35 21.75
C ILE A 924 -22.73 -25.76 23.13
N THR A 925 -21.54 -25.20 23.33
CA THR A 925 -21.00 -24.89 24.66
C THR A 925 -20.37 -23.50 24.73
N GLU A 926 -20.32 -22.89 25.91
CA GLU A 926 -19.53 -21.66 26.14
C GLU A 926 -19.81 -20.50 25.17
N ASN A 927 -21.02 -20.38 24.60
CA ASN A 927 -21.38 -19.23 23.77
C ASN A 927 -21.93 -18.09 24.62
N ASP A 928 -21.59 -16.85 24.25
CA ASP A 928 -21.81 -15.66 25.08
C ASP A 928 -23.25 -15.18 25.07
N GLY A 929 -23.92 -15.25 23.93
CA GLY A 929 -25.33 -14.86 23.76
C GLY A 929 -26.34 -15.96 24.09
N GLY A 930 -25.87 -17.16 24.50
CA GLY A 930 -26.68 -18.35 24.79
C GLY A 930 -26.45 -19.53 23.83
N GLY A 931 -26.98 -20.71 24.14
CA GLY A 931 -26.80 -21.92 23.36
C GLY A 931 -27.64 -21.93 22.09
N VAL A 932 -28.94 -22.21 22.21
CA VAL A 932 -29.85 -22.32 21.05
C VAL A 932 -31.08 -21.42 21.20
N LEU A 933 -31.35 -20.59 20.19
CA LEU A 933 -32.56 -19.78 20.09
C LEU A 933 -33.41 -20.22 18.90
N VAL A 934 -34.69 -20.51 19.17
CA VAL A 934 -35.70 -20.76 18.13
C VAL A 934 -36.69 -19.60 18.13
N CYS A 935 -36.75 -18.83 17.04
CA CYS A 935 -37.56 -17.63 16.94
C CYS A 935 -38.22 -17.43 15.57
N VAL A 936 -39.09 -16.44 15.43
CA VAL A 936 -39.73 -16.03 14.15
C VAL A 936 -40.33 -17.23 13.39
N SER A 937 -41.20 -18.02 14.03
CA SER A 937 -41.80 -19.23 13.45
C SER A 937 -40.79 -20.35 13.10
N GLY A 938 -39.60 -20.33 13.69
CA GLY A 938 -38.62 -21.42 13.58
C GLY A 938 -39.19 -22.75 14.09
N LYS A 939 -38.82 -23.83 13.41
CA LYS A 939 -39.13 -25.20 13.80
C LYS A 939 -37.85 -25.80 14.36
N GLY A 940 -37.02 -26.40 13.52
CA GLY A 940 -35.74 -26.98 13.91
C GLY A 940 -35.91 -28.32 14.64
N GLN A 941 -35.03 -29.26 14.34
CA GLN A 941 -35.07 -30.62 14.88
C GLN A 941 -33.75 -30.91 15.60
N PHE A 942 -33.77 -30.99 16.92
CA PHE A 942 -32.59 -31.22 17.73
C PHE A 942 -32.64 -32.62 18.31
N THR A 943 -31.68 -33.47 17.94
CA THR A 943 -31.56 -34.84 18.43
C THR A 943 -30.16 -35.11 18.97
N GLN A 944 -30.05 -35.67 20.18
CA GLN A 944 -28.76 -36.10 20.76
C GLN A 944 -27.68 -35.01 20.86
N ASN A 945 -28.05 -33.73 20.92
CA ASN A 945 -27.08 -32.64 21.08
C ASN A 945 -26.73 -32.44 22.57
N LYS A 946 -25.50 -32.01 22.83
CA LYS A 946 -25.03 -31.52 24.13
C LYS A 946 -25.10 -29.99 24.13
N ILE A 947 -25.87 -29.41 25.05
CA ILE A 947 -26.11 -27.96 25.13
C ILE A 947 -25.97 -27.52 26.59
N ASP A 948 -24.75 -27.20 26.99
CA ASP A 948 -24.38 -26.81 28.35
C ASP A 948 -23.43 -25.61 28.37
N THR A 949 -23.14 -25.08 29.56
CA THR A 949 -22.13 -24.03 29.82
C THR A 949 -22.23 -22.73 29.00
N ASN A 950 -23.31 -22.49 28.26
CA ASN A 950 -23.54 -21.22 27.56
C ASN A 950 -23.94 -20.11 28.55
N LYS A 951 -23.47 -18.88 28.34
CA LYS A 951 -23.52 -17.82 29.38
C LYS A 951 -24.93 -17.34 29.74
N VAL A 952 -25.81 -17.14 28.76
CA VAL A 952 -27.14 -16.49 28.99
C VAL A 952 -28.28 -17.49 29.15
N PHE A 953 -28.35 -18.50 28.27
CA PHE A 953 -29.35 -19.58 28.33
C PHE A 953 -28.81 -20.80 27.59
N GLN A 954 -29.30 -22.00 27.92
CA GLN A 954 -28.95 -23.20 27.15
C GLN A 954 -29.86 -23.35 25.92
N PHE A 955 -31.18 -23.27 26.12
CA PHE A 955 -32.16 -23.39 25.04
C PHE A 955 -33.34 -22.42 25.28
N ARG A 956 -33.73 -21.63 24.26
CA ARG A 956 -34.83 -20.67 24.34
C ARG A 956 -35.75 -20.76 23.13
N ILE A 957 -37.06 -20.79 23.39
CA ILE A 957 -38.11 -20.87 22.38
C ILE A 957 -39.00 -19.63 22.48
N MET A 958 -39.14 -18.90 21.38
CA MET A 958 -40.04 -17.73 21.31
C MET A 958 -41.47 -18.16 20.95
N LYS A 959 -42.44 -17.28 21.23
CA LYS A 959 -43.87 -17.52 20.89
C LYS A 959 -44.04 -17.89 19.41
N LYS A 960 -44.95 -18.83 19.15
CA LYS A 960 -45.28 -19.35 17.80
C LYS A 960 -44.14 -20.10 17.09
N CYS A 961 -43.18 -20.63 17.85
CA CYS A 961 -42.14 -21.53 17.34
C CYS A 961 -42.40 -22.97 17.80
N PHE A 962 -41.98 -23.95 17.01
CA PHE A 962 -42.33 -25.36 17.22
C PHE A 962 -41.13 -26.31 16.98
N PRO A 963 -40.07 -26.25 17.81
CA PRO A 963 -38.96 -27.17 17.69
C PRO A 963 -39.30 -28.59 18.13
N VAL A 964 -38.61 -29.56 17.53
CA VAL A 964 -38.62 -30.95 17.97
C VAL A 964 -37.35 -31.24 18.74
N LEU A 965 -37.48 -31.69 19.99
CA LEU A 965 -36.38 -32.06 20.87
C LEU A 965 -36.42 -33.57 21.16
N LYS A 966 -35.34 -34.31 20.91
CA LYS A 966 -35.24 -35.75 21.19
C LYS A 966 -33.88 -36.11 21.78
N ASN A 967 -33.87 -36.64 23.02
CA ASN A 967 -32.66 -37.15 23.67
C ASN A 967 -31.49 -36.14 23.72
N ASN A 968 -31.74 -34.84 23.85
CA ASN A 968 -30.68 -33.84 24.02
C ASN A 968 -30.25 -33.75 25.49
N ASP A 969 -28.96 -33.56 25.73
CA ASP A 969 -28.41 -33.27 27.05
C ASP A 969 -28.40 -31.75 27.27
N ILE A 970 -29.35 -31.28 28.08
CA ILE A 970 -29.55 -29.86 28.39
C ILE A 970 -29.67 -29.76 29.92
N PRO A 971 -28.66 -29.18 30.62
CA PRO A 971 -28.74 -29.03 32.06
C PRO A 971 -29.95 -28.19 32.46
N LYS A 972 -30.62 -28.58 33.54
CA LYS A 972 -31.62 -27.72 34.19
C LYS A 972 -30.89 -26.55 34.85
N GLY A 973 -30.93 -25.35 34.26
CA GLY A 973 -30.29 -24.15 34.82
C GLY A 973 -31.24 -22.95 34.91
N VAL A 974 -31.49 -22.49 36.15
CA VAL A 974 -32.13 -21.25 36.64
C VAL A 974 -33.22 -20.64 35.76
N GLN A 975 -34.47 -20.91 36.15
CA GLN A 975 -35.65 -20.15 35.72
C GLN A 975 -35.45 -18.67 36.04
N ASN A 976 -35.56 -17.82 35.02
CA ASN A 976 -36.27 -16.56 35.18
C ASN A 976 -37.13 -16.30 33.94
N ASP A 977 -38.41 -16.14 34.24
CA ASP A 977 -39.51 -15.62 33.44
C ASP A 977 -40.13 -16.47 32.32
N ASN A 978 -41.21 -17.15 32.75
CA ASN A 978 -42.54 -17.09 32.13
C ASN A 978 -42.59 -17.18 30.60
N ASN A 979 -42.55 -18.39 30.07
CA ASN A 979 -43.64 -18.94 29.26
C ASN A 979 -43.38 -20.42 28.96
N LYS A 980 -44.45 -21.21 29.07
CA LYS A 980 -44.53 -22.65 28.78
C LYS A 980 -44.04 -23.01 27.39
#